data_AF-A0A6P0XC49-F1
#
_entry.id   AF-A0A6P0XC49-F1
#
_cell.length_a   1.000
_cell.length_b   1.000
_cell.length_c   1.000
_cell.angle_alpha   90.00
_cell.angle_beta   90.00
_cell.angle_gamma   90.00
#
_symmetry.space_group_name_H-M   'P 1'
#
loop_
_entity.id
_entity.type
_entity.pdbx_description
1 polymer ?
#
loop_
_entity_poly.entity_id
_entity_poly.type
_entity_poly.pdbx_seq_one_letter_code
_entity_poly.pdbx_strand_id
1 'polypeptide(L)'
;LNVGKPLATRPSDLGELGIEQLLGDRIKVGNNLPALRYDESLEDEEDEDAIPFAGGDAKQYIDGTLWSNATGECENNEDADNECRWRETQITAFADVGNVDRNSFWELAAAQKPQSATEGYGGLRVITGAGVYEWENSFLPPRGLNSSGAVITYDDPATTSDVETFPIVWPDTMPMSPIPGSTEVYDNTPDPPVKTPLAETATWWEDLFKDPGAALTGTIDPYTRQYAKGDLRMRATAVYHYAQSGIDEDTTGDDLNQEPIACVSSYYDPSDEISSKNRATYAGKNLAGLKDYYGDDIPSDELGKSNNGIVYGKPTIIRAAGISVTLDAATKQLSGTPTELVEQANMVFPDGRFANKPLRDALIKLADGGSLSIADQAAIDSTQCAFEILDGTLSPNNSIIPHGAIKEVAFLNPREIKAIDEDDPDTPNDETFTLSSTLATPANLTGVYKLPLEERQPLEIRATQIDMNVLRMTEISNTEVGTDIPALNPEYLLPYSGLVYASRDDALPDRSDRTPDGTNGIDEESSKLLSPTDYKLDPTRRPNGIMLVNGQELNRGGNNSVSTVEDVVKEKGLILVSNVPTYIKGDFNLHDHYEFEGGGIDWNFAAYYNPNKVPNPEFACRGGDPRIPGNCGGSGGGDKWRPVEIMSDSLTILSDGFRFGFRNEGDFDLRNNAGNVVIGGYDLDGDGNITDASTGNPTFSESTYDIDLNGNGVKTDTDVAETDITTKAARLINGFYANDFAVNGLSSEAEFTDDLDKDGTSETYTHTDAEYRVNTGTAPLNSSYFNNFITPVQRRANFNEYLMEICLKLPVSACQPEDWVVIYNANGNNTLEAGETPYASSLTTIDKTGLWSGTTAQAPLPEYQRYPRRVAFKRATAAPFGLNYDGGATPIPLGINGSGNVTDAPNGTAANAQNTDNALWFRTDGGWNKNQRLFYQNAAQLSDTTTLQPQLVPALQIHATTTNPGGNFPQGQEVEDKTRWQMPATADPDSDTPNTTKVNVMMATGDTPPRVIANNFGETNGGLPNLPRFIENWKDQTSEISGAFVQLRRSAYSTGPYQHILQNDPAEIFGNTYGRYNAGETEGTAPASTPPTRQWSYDVGFLSQSPDLFAAKLSSLDPDKTKQYYREVGLDDPWVQTLLCSKTEDDNNAVDEEIRPTADFCSSKTGG
;
A
#
# COMPACT_ATOMS: atom_id res chain seq x y z
N LEU A 1 21.25 44.43 15.62
CA LEU A 1 22.32 43.70 16.36
C LEU A 1 23.74 43.98 15.85
N ASN A 2 23.99 44.06 14.53
CA ASN A 2 25.35 44.39 13.99
C ASN A 2 25.94 45.75 14.39
N VAL A 3 25.12 46.71 14.84
CA VAL A 3 25.58 48.04 15.29
C VAL A 3 25.99 48.05 16.78
N GLY A 4 25.54 47.07 17.57
CA GLY A 4 25.70 47.09 19.03
C GLY A 4 27.05 46.58 19.56
N LYS A 5 27.78 45.78 18.75
CA LYS A 5 29.09 45.16 19.07
C LYS A 5 29.33 44.91 20.57
N PRO A 6 28.45 44.16 21.28
CA PRO A 6 28.57 44.00 22.72
C PRO A 6 29.89 43.31 23.05
N LEU A 7 30.63 43.83 24.04
CA LEU A 7 31.88 43.23 24.50
C LEU A 7 31.66 41.75 24.81
N ALA A 8 32.55 40.89 24.30
CA ALA A 8 32.54 39.44 24.49
C ALA A 8 33.97 38.95 24.73
N THR A 9 34.12 37.94 25.57
CA THR A 9 35.34 37.18 25.84
C THR A 9 35.50 36.11 24.77
N ARG A 10 36.73 35.76 24.40
CA ARG A 10 37.02 34.68 23.46
C ARG A 10 36.40 33.35 23.94
N PRO A 11 35.73 32.56 23.08
CA PRO A 11 35.04 31.32 23.48
C PRO A 11 35.91 30.30 24.22
N SER A 12 37.15 30.08 23.78
CA SER A 12 38.09 29.14 24.41
C SER A 12 38.44 29.53 25.85
N ASP A 13 38.63 30.83 26.13
CA ASP A 13 38.90 31.31 27.49
C ASP A 13 37.64 31.30 28.35
N LEU A 14 36.46 31.51 27.75
CA LEU A 14 35.18 31.43 28.44
C LEU A 14 34.93 30.01 28.98
N GLY A 15 35.26 28.99 28.18
CA GLY A 15 35.20 27.57 28.57
C GLY A 15 36.11 27.22 29.74
N GLU A 16 37.31 27.81 29.81
CA GLU A 16 38.24 27.64 30.94
C GLU A 16 37.83 28.43 32.18
N LEU A 17 37.30 29.65 32.01
CA LEU A 17 36.88 30.54 33.10
C LEU A 17 35.58 30.08 33.77
N GLY A 18 34.69 29.44 33.01
CA GLY A 18 33.40 28.94 33.50
C GLY A 18 32.43 30.01 33.99
N ILE A 19 32.66 31.30 33.67
CA ILE A 19 31.86 32.44 34.11
C ILE A 19 31.69 33.43 32.94
N GLU A 20 30.44 33.76 32.61
CA GLU A 20 30.04 34.76 31.60
C GLU A 20 29.91 36.15 32.23
N GLN A 21 30.92 37.01 32.04
CA GLN A 21 31.00 38.34 32.68
C GLN A 21 30.47 39.47 31.80
N LEU A 22 30.50 39.31 30.48
CA LEU A 22 30.12 40.33 29.51
C LEU A 22 28.82 39.96 28.80
N LEU A 23 28.06 40.97 28.35
CA LEU A 23 26.80 40.74 27.66
C LEU A 23 26.97 39.90 26.39
N GLY A 24 28.09 40.10 25.66
CA GLY A 24 28.40 39.33 24.46
C GLY A 24 28.86 37.90 24.72
N ASP A 25 29.19 37.53 25.96
CA ASP A 25 29.48 36.13 26.35
C ASP A 25 28.21 35.27 26.29
N ARG A 26 27.04 35.90 26.36
CA ARG A 26 25.72 35.25 26.39
C ARG A 26 25.01 35.25 25.03
N ILE A 27 25.69 35.72 23.99
CA ILE A 27 25.07 35.98 22.69
C ILE A 27 25.90 35.29 21.61
N LYS A 28 25.37 34.19 21.07
CA LYS A 28 25.85 33.57 19.84
C LYS A 28 25.26 34.34 18.65
N VAL A 29 26.10 34.85 17.75
CA VAL A 29 25.67 35.71 16.62
C VAL A 29 25.95 34.99 15.32
N GLY A 30 24.91 34.54 14.61
CA GLY A 30 25.02 34.11 13.21
C GLY A 30 23.79 34.44 12.36
N ASN A 31 22.99 35.42 12.80
CA ASN A 31 21.83 35.90 12.04
C ASN A 31 22.24 36.30 10.61
N ASN A 32 21.47 35.81 9.62
CA ASN A 32 21.63 36.06 8.18
C ASN A 32 22.91 35.50 7.53
N LEU A 33 23.60 34.54 8.16
CA LEU A 33 24.61 33.74 7.46
C LEU A 33 23.94 32.53 6.80
N PRO A 34 24.15 32.28 5.49
CA PRO A 34 23.63 31.08 4.82
C PRO A 34 24.33 29.81 5.33
N ALA A 35 23.75 28.64 5.09
CA ALA A 35 24.35 27.33 5.42
C ALA A 35 25.67 27.09 4.66
N LEU A 36 25.72 27.57 3.42
CA LEU A 36 26.90 27.59 2.55
C LEU A 36 27.15 29.04 2.15
N ARG A 37 28.38 29.54 2.34
CA ARG A 37 28.79 30.87 1.85
C ARG A 37 29.80 30.72 0.73
N TYR A 38 29.59 31.42 -0.37
CA TYR A 38 30.58 31.46 -1.45
C TYR A 38 31.86 32.11 -0.92
N ASP A 39 33.01 31.46 -1.16
CA ASP A 39 34.33 31.94 -0.78
C ASP A 39 35.29 31.72 -1.95
N GLU A 40 35.57 32.80 -2.70
CA GLU A 40 36.44 32.81 -3.89
C GLU A 40 37.84 32.21 -3.63
N SER A 41 38.30 32.16 -2.38
CA SER A 41 39.57 31.54 -2.01
C SER A 41 39.57 30.01 -2.05
N LEU A 42 38.39 29.39 -2.19
CA LEU A 42 38.19 27.94 -2.30
C LEU A 42 37.99 27.47 -3.75
N GLU A 43 38.10 28.36 -4.74
CA GLU A 43 38.07 27.95 -6.16
C GLU A 43 39.29 27.09 -6.47
N ASP A 44 39.03 25.83 -6.88
CA ASP A 44 40.05 24.91 -7.35
C ASP A 44 40.16 25.01 -8.88
N GLU A 45 41.35 25.33 -9.40
CA GLU A 45 41.55 25.48 -10.85
C GLU A 45 41.56 24.13 -11.60
N GLU A 46 41.58 22.99 -10.90
CA GLU A 46 41.59 21.65 -11.50
C GLU A 46 40.22 20.94 -11.55
N ASP A 47 39.19 21.47 -10.87
CA ASP A 47 37.84 20.88 -10.80
C ASP A 47 36.77 21.95 -11.12
N GLU A 48 36.41 22.08 -12.40
CA GLU A 48 35.47 23.10 -12.89
C GLU A 48 34.03 22.94 -12.34
N ASP A 49 33.70 21.78 -11.74
CA ASP A 49 32.40 21.49 -11.13
C ASP A 49 32.39 21.76 -9.60
N ALA A 50 33.55 22.02 -8.98
CA ALA A 50 33.65 22.33 -7.56
C ALA A 50 33.17 23.77 -7.27
N ILE A 51 31.94 23.90 -6.76
CA ILE A 51 31.39 25.20 -6.38
C ILE A 51 32.02 25.65 -5.05
N PRO A 52 32.71 26.82 -4.98
CA PRO A 52 33.58 27.20 -3.86
C PRO A 52 32.76 27.71 -2.66
N PHE A 53 32.11 26.80 -1.96
CA PHE A 53 31.32 27.10 -0.77
C PHE A 53 32.06 26.72 0.51
N ALA A 54 32.22 27.69 1.41
CA ALA A 54 32.66 27.47 2.77
C ALA A 54 31.49 26.97 3.64
N GLY A 55 31.72 25.87 4.36
CA GLY A 55 30.72 25.13 5.16
C GLY A 55 30.33 25.77 6.49
N GLY A 56 29.59 25.00 7.32
CA GLY A 56 28.94 25.50 8.54
C GLY A 56 29.89 25.99 9.66
N ASP A 57 31.10 25.44 9.69
CA ASP A 57 32.20 25.77 10.62
C ASP A 57 33.09 26.92 10.12
N ALA A 58 32.85 27.42 8.91
CA ALA A 58 33.71 28.42 8.31
C ALA A 58 33.48 29.82 8.90
N LYS A 59 34.36 30.20 9.83
CA LYS A 59 34.39 31.49 10.50
C LYS A 59 34.38 32.68 9.55
N GLN A 60 33.42 33.59 9.72
CA GLN A 60 33.44 34.92 9.13
C GLN A 60 33.94 35.93 10.16
N TYR A 61 35.15 36.45 9.94
CA TYR A 61 35.73 37.50 10.77
C TYR A 61 34.97 38.82 10.62
N ILE A 62 34.73 39.49 11.75
CA ILE A 62 34.07 40.79 11.80
C ILE A 62 35.15 41.87 11.72
N ASP A 63 35.20 42.53 10.57
CA ASP A 63 36.21 43.55 10.27
C ASP A 63 36.39 44.58 11.41
N GLY A 64 37.65 44.83 11.77
CA GLY A 64 38.08 45.76 12.81
C GLY A 64 37.51 45.52 14.22
N THR A 65 37.09 44.29 14.55
CA THR A 65 36.47 43.99 15.85
C THR A 65 37.23 42.88 16.58
N LEU A 66 37.71 43.18 17.80
CA LEU A 66 38.48 42.26 18.63
C LEU A 66 37.62 41.60 19.71
N TRP A 67 38.08 40.45 20.23
CA TRP A 67 37.61 39.94 21.52
C TRP A 67 38.04 40.89 22.65
N SER A 68 37.27 40.94 23.74
CA SER A 68 37.50 41.93 24.83
C SER A 68 38.75 41.63 25.65
N ASN A 69 39.23 40.39 25.55
CA ASN A 69 40.46 39.90 26.17
C ASN A 69 41.59 39.65 25.15
N ALA A 70 41.44 40.16 23.93
CA ALA A 70 42.49 40.18 22.90
C ALA A 70 43.70 41.01 23.38
N THR A 71 44.91 40.60 22.97
CA THR A 71 46.18 41.24 23.33
C THR A 71 46.91 41.90 22.14
N GLY A 72 46.43 41.67 20.91
CA GLY A 72 47.00 42.16 19.66
C GLY A 72 46.00 42.86 18.74
N GLU A 73 46.43 43.16 17.50
CA GLU A 73 45.63 43.79 16.44
C GLU A 73 45.19 42.74 15.39
N CYS A 74 44.07 42.99 14.70
CA CYS A 74 43.53 42.12 13.65
C CYS A 74 44.31 42.26 12.34
N GLU A 75 45.55 41.79 12.29
CA GLU A 75 46.42 42.04 11.13
C GLU A 75 46.95 40.78 10.41
N ASN A 76 46.85 39.56 10.95
CA ASN A 76 47.39 38.35 10.30
C ASN A 76 46.49 37.09 10.45
N ASN A 77 46.36 36.29 9.37
CA ASN A 77 45.51 35.08 9.33
C ASN A 77 45.95 33.95 10.28
N GLU A 78 47.24 33.88 10.68
CA GLU A 78 47.73 32.79 11.55
C GLU A 78 47.30 32.93 13.02
N ASP A 79 46.95 34.14 13.48
CA ASP A 79 46.52 34.43 14.87
C ASP A 79 45.09 35.03 14.93
N ALA A 80 44.40 35.16 13.79
CA ALA A 80 43.11 35.83 13.67
C ALA A 80 42.03 35.22 14.59
N ASP A 81 42.07 33.91 14.82
CA ASP A 81 41.15 33.22 15.73
C ASP A 81 41.26 33.64 17.19
N ASN A 82 42.46 34.06 17.60
CA ASN A 82 42.77 34.44 18.97
C ASN A 82 42.48 35.91 19.27
N GLU A 83 42.58 36.77 18.25
CA GLU A 83 42.52 38.22 18.42
C GLU A 83 41.22 38.80 17.82
N CYS A 84 40.82 38.33 16.64
CA CYS A 84 39.65 38.84 15.91
C CYS A 84 38.35 38.17 16.32
N ARG A 85 37.32 38.99 16.46
CA ARG A 85 35.96 38.51 16.67
C ARG A 85 35.42 37.94 15.36
N TRP A 86 34.92 36.72 15.43
CA TRP A 86 34.31 36.02 14.30
C TRP A 86 32.88 35.60 14.63
N ARG A 87 32.16 35.20 13.59
CA ARG A 87 30.84 34.55 13.66
C ARG A 87 30.77 33.38 12.71
N GLU A 88 30.00 32.38 13.07
CA GLU A 88 29.72 31.19 12.25
C GLU A 88 28.23 31.14 11.96
N THR A 89 27.84 30.42 10.90
CA THR A 89 26.42 30.18 10.66
C THR A 89 25.83 29.42 11.85
N GLN A 90 24.61 29.80 12.25
CA GLN A 90 23.85 29.02 13.23
C GLN A 90 22.94 27.99 12.55
N ILE A 91 23.00 27.92 11.21
CA ILE A 91 22.34 26.88 10.43
C ILE A 91 23.27 25.68 10.41
N THR A 92 22.96 24.68 11.22
CA THR A 92 23.56 23.36 11.11
C THR A 92 22.74 22.54 10.13
N ALA A 93 23.37 22.08 9.04
CA ALA A 93 22.79 21.00 8.26
C ALA A 93 22.74 19.76 9.17
N PHE A 94 21.54 19.27 9.48
CA PHE A 94 21.42 17.96 10.10
C PHE A 94 21.89 16.91 9.09
N ALA A 95 22.33 15.75 9.59
CA ALA A 95 22.46 14.59 8.72
C ALA A 95 21.12 14.35 8.01
N ASP A 96 21.14 13.74 6.83
CA ASP A 96 19.94 13.45 6.03
C ASP A 96 19.12 12.30 6.66
N VAL A 97 18.63 12.52 7.88
CA VAL A 97 17.88 11.55 8.69
C VAL A 97 16.54 11.22 8.02
N GLY A 98 15.99 12.15 7.23
CA GLY A 98 14.69 12.01 6.57
C GLY A 98 14.72 11.26 5.23
N ASN A 99 15.89 11.01 4.65
CA ASN A 99 16.00 10.31 3.38
C ASN A 99 16.04 8.80 3.57
N VAL A 100 14.85 8.22 3.48
CA VAL A 100 14.57 6.78 3.61
C VAL A 100 14.65 6.04 2.27
N ASP A 101 15.05 6.71 1.20
CA ASP A 101 15.01 6.16 -0.16
C ASP A 101 16.09 5.09 -0.41
N ARG A 102 15.93 4.36 -1.50
CA ARG A 102 16.90 3.35 -1.93
C ARG A 102 18.23 3.99 -2.30
N ASN A 103 19.33 3.31 -1.97
CA ASN A 103 20.72 3.75 -2.06
C ASN A 103 21.08 4.96 -1.18
N SER A 104 20.19 5.39 -0.29
CA SER A 104 20.47 6.47 0.65
C SER A 104 21.17 5.96 1.92
N PHE A 105 21.43 6.88 2.84
CA PHE A 105 22.17 6.65 4.08
C PHE A 105 21.71 5.41 4.85
N TRP A 106 20.40 5.23 5.06
CA TRP A 106 19.89 4.16 5.91
C TRP A 106 20.05 2.76 5.31
N GLU A 107 19.90 2.61 3.99
CA GLU A 107 20.12 1.33 3.32
C GLU A 107 21.60 0.93 3.37
N LEU A 108 22.50 1.91 3.16
CA LEU A 108 23.95 1.72 3.27
C LEU A 108 24.39 1.42 4.71
N ALA A 109 23.83 2.13 5.69
CA ALA A 109 24.11 1.91 7.10
C ALA A 109 23.70 0.50 7.56
N ALA A 110 22.64 -0.05 6.99
CA ALA A 110 22.21 -1.43 7.24
C ALA A 110 23.14 -2.46 6.59
N ALA A 111 23.83 -2.11 5.50
CA ALA A 111 24.81 -2.99 4.86
C ALA A 111 26.20 -2.94 5.52
N GLN A 112 26.55 -1.80 6.13
CA GLN A 112 27.89 -1.51 6.65
C GLN A 112 28.28 -2.41 7.83
N LYS A 113 29.54 -2.85 7.87
CA LYS A 113 30.10 -3.55 9.04
C LYS A 113 30.33 -2.56 10.19
N PRO A 114 29.90 -2.87 11.43
CA PRO A 114 30.23 -2.04 12.58
C PRO A 114 31.72 -2.16 12.93
N GLN A 115 32.34 -1.04 13.28
CA GLN A 115 33.73 -0.95 13.75
C GLN A 115 33.85 -1.20 15.26
N SER A 116 32.75 -1.09 16.01
CA SER A 116 32.69 -1.43 17.44
C SER A 116 31.35 -2.04 17.84
N ALA A 117 31.30 -2.77 18.96
CA ALA A 117 30.06 -3.39 19.46
C ALA A 117 28.97 -2.37 19.83
N THR A 118 29.33 -1.10 20.00
CA THR A 118 28.43 -0.04 20.48
C THR A 118 27.97 0.89 19.37
N GLU A 119 28.46 0.66 18.15
CA GLU A 119 28.12 1.46 16.99
C GLU A 119 26.71 1.13 16.49
N GLY A 120 26.04 2.11 15.88
CA GLY A 120 24.68 1.95 15.35
C GLY A 120 24.59 1.40 13.92
N TYR A 121 25.70 0.93 13.34
CA TYR A 121 25.75 0.38 11.98
C TYR A 121 25.62 -1.15 11.98
N GLY A 122 25.31 -1.71 10.80
CA GLY A 122 25.15 -3.14 10.60
C GLY A 122 23.72 -3.59 10.87
N GLY A 123 22.98 -3.91 9.81
CA GLY A 123 21.55 -4.13 9.85
C GLY A 123 21.09 -5.39 9.12
N LEU A 124 19.78 -5.56 9.10
CA LEU A 124 19.04 -6.50 8.25
C LEU A 124 18.45 -5.70 7.08
N ARG A 125 18.62 -6.19 5.84
CA ARG A 125 17.88 -5.66 4.68
C ARG A 125 16.90 -6.70 4.16
N VAL A 126 15.65 -6.29 3.97
CA VAL A 126 14.57 -7.15 3.45
C VAL A 126 14.01 -6.48 2.19
N ILE A 127 14.40 -6.97 1.02
CA ILE A 127 14.04 -6.37 -0.27
C ILE A 127 13.14 -7.32 -1.05
N THR A 128 11.85 -7.02 -1.09
CA THR A 128 10.87 -7.78 -1.89
C THR A 128 10.91 -7.30 -3.33
N GLY A 129 11.20 -8.22 -4.25
CA GLY A 129 11.29 -7.90 -5.67
C GLY A 129 9.93 -7.65 -6.30
N ALA A 130 9.95 -7.09 -7.52
CA ALA A 130 8.73 -6.77 -8.24
C ALA A 130 7.92 -8.01 -8.69
N GLY A 131 8.60 -9.16 -8.78
CA GLY A 131 8.05 -10.42 -9.29
C GLY A 131 8.53 -10.72 -10.71
N VAL A 132 8.32 -11.96 -11.14
CA VAL A 132 8.56 -12.41 -12.52
C VAL A 132 7.23 -12.69 -13.21
N TYR A 133 7.04 -12.05 -14.36
CA TYR A 133 5.81 -12.06 -15.14
C TYR A 133 5.97 -12.84 -16.44
N GLU A 134 4.91 -13.50 -16.89
CA GLU A 134 4.89 -14.27 -18.14
C GLU A 134 3.46 -14.31 -18.68
N TRP A 135 3.28 -13.96 -19.94
CA TRP A 135 1.96 -13.87 -20.57
C TRP A 135 1.58 -15.15 -21.35
N GLU A 136 2.57 -15.90 -21.87
CA GLU A 136 2.34 -17.03 -22.80
C GLU A 136 1.50 -18.15 -22.16
N ASN A 137 1.64 -18.32 -20.85
CA ASN A 137 0.97 -19.33 -20.05
C ASN A 137 -0.18 -18.76 -19.21
N SER A 138 -0.71 -17.59 -19.61
CA SER A 138 -1.75 -16.90 -18.88
C SER A 138 -3.16 -17.44 -19.20
N PHE A 139 -4.03 -17.55 -18.19
CA PHE A 139 -5.47 -17.72 -18.44
C PHE A 139 -6.19 -16.38 -18.64
N LEU A 140 -5.49 -15.27 -18.46
CA LEU A 140 -6.04 -13.95 -18.72
C LEU A 140 -6.06 -13.70 -20.24
N PRO A 141 -6.93 -12.77 -20.70
CA PRO A 141 -7.08 -12.50 -22.13
C PRO A 141 -5.76 -12.08 -22.77
N PRO A 142 -5.56 -12.42 -24.06
CA PRO A 142 -4.40 -11.95 -24.81
C PRO A 142 -4.35 -10.42 -24.83
N ARG A 143 -3.12 -9.89 -24.85
CA ARG A 143 -2.89 -8.46 -25.11
C ARG A 143 -3.57 -8.03 -26.40
N GLY A 144 -4.06 -6.79 -26.43
CA GLY A 144 -4.82 -6.24 -27.56
C GLY A 144 -4.16 -6.50 -28.91
N LEU A 145 -4.95 -6.78 -29.94
CA LEU A 145 -4.51 -6.83 -31.34
C LEU A 145 -5.06 -5.60 -32.05
N ASN A 146 -4.24 -4.92 -32.84
CA ASN A 146 -4.74 -3.85 -33.72
C ASN A 146 -5.50 -4.46 -34.92
N SER A 147 -6.13 -3.60 -35.71
CA SER A 147 -6.89 -3.98 -36.91
C SER A 147 -6.08 -4.77 -37.96
N SER A 148 -4.74 -4.78 -37.88
CA SER A 148 -3.84 -5.57 -38.73
C SER A 148 -3.49 -6.95 -38.16
N GLY A 149 -4.04 -7.32 -37.00
CA GLY A 149 -3.72 -8.55 -36.28
C GLY A 149 -2.36 -8.52 -35.58
N ALA A 150 -1.72 -7.35 -35.48
CA ALA A 150 -0.47 -7.19 -34.76
C ALA A 150 -0.75 -6.84 -33.29
N VAL A 151 0.12 -7.34 -32.42
CA VAL A 151 0.12 -7.00 -30.99
C VAL A 151 0.15 -5.49 -30.79
N ILE A 152 -0.78 -4.98 -29.99
CA ILE A 152 -0.70 -3.64 -29.41
C ILE A 152 0.49 -3.65 -28.44
N THR A 153 1.53 -2.92 -28.83
CA THR A 153 2.65 -2.59 -27.96
C THR A 153 2.36 -1.29 -27.26
N TYR A 154 3.11 -1.02 -26.20
CA TYR A 154 2.88 0.14 -25.37
C TYR A 154 4.12 1.04 -25.33
N ASP A 155 3.91 2.36 -25.38
CA ASP A 155 4.95 3.39 -25.24
C ASP A 155 5.09 3.82 -23.77
N ASP A 156 6.31 4.04 -23.25
CA ASP A 156 6.45 4.57 -21.88
C ASP A 156 5.75 5.93 -21.81
N PRO A 157 4.71 6.09 -20.98
CA PRO A 157 3.90 7.30 -21.01
C PRO A 157 4.71 8.49 -20.43
N ALA A 158 5.87 8.22 -19.84
CA ALA A 158 6.86 9.21 -19.46
C ALA A 158 7.69 9.77 -20.61
N THR A 159 7.51 9.31 -21.86
CA THR A 159 8.31 9.77 -22.99
C THR A 159 7.49 10.56 -24.02
N THR A 160 8.21 11.26 -24.90
CA THR A 160 7.64 11.90 -26.09
C THR A 160 7.80 11.03 -27.36
N SER A 161 8.16 9.75 -27.21
CA SER A 161 8.56 8.87 -28.32
C SER A 161 7.34 8.10 -28.86
N ASP A 162 7.17 8.06 -30.19
CA ASP A 162 6.06 7.36 -30.87
C ASP A 162 6.44 5.95 -31.38
N VAL A 163 7.56 5.36 -30.91
CA VAL A 163 8.15 4.13 -31.51
C VAL A 163 8.57 3.09 -30.46
N GLU A 164 8.19 3.27 -29.20
CA GLU A 164 8.50 2.30 -28.15
C GLU A 164 7.56 1.10 -28.31
N THR A 165 8.07 -0.10 -28.02
CA THR A 165 7.34 -1.34 -28.33
C THR A 165 7.39 -2.32 -27.16
N PHE A 166 7.08 -1.84 -25.95
CA PHE A 166 7.20 -2.68 -24.76
C PHE A 166 6.11 -3.77 -24.71
N PRO A 167 6.46 -5.01 -24.34
CA PRO A 167 5.49 -6.07 -24.11
C PRO A 167 4.63 -5.79 -22.88
N ILE A 168 3.31 -5.93 -23.04
CA ILE A 168 2.33 -5.76 -21.97
C ILE A 168 2.15 -7.07 -21.20
N VAL A 169 2.14 -6.99 -19.87
CA VAL A 169 1.72 -8.06 -18.95
C VAL A 169 0.65 -7.53 -18.00
N TRP A 170 -0.21 -8.41 -17.49
CA TRP A 170 -1.23 -8.05 -16.53
C TRP A 170 -0.65 -7.88 -15.11
N PRO A 171 -1.05 -6.85 -14.35
CA PRO A 171 -0.60 -6.68 -12.98
C PRO A 171 -1.17 -7.77 -12.08
N ASP A 172 -0.53 -8.00 -10.94
CA ASP A 172 -0.93 -8.97 -9.91
C ASP A 172 -2.16 -8.56 -9.09
N THR A 173 -2.78 -7.42 -9.42
CA THR A 173 -4.15 -7.05 -9.03
C THR A 173 -5.21 -7.71 -9.93
N MET A 174 -4.81 -8.28 -11.07
CA MET A 174 -5.66 -9.11 -11.91
C MET A 174 -5.81 -10.51 -11.30
N PRO A 175 -6.81 -11.30 -11.73
CA PRO A 175 -7.02 -12.65 -11.24
C PRO A 175 -5.76 -13.54 -11.39
N MET A 176 -5.37 -14.21 -10.31
CA MET A 176 -4.04 -14.86 -10.20
C MET A 176 -4.03 -16.35 -10.51
N SER A 177 -5.15 -17.04 -10.36
CA SER A 177 -5.26 -18.47 -10.67
C SER A 177 -6.65 -18.85 -11.17
N PRO A 178 -6.72 -19.83 -12.10
CA PRO A 178 -7.98 -20.43 -12.49
C PRO A 178 -8.50 -21.36 -11.39
N ILE A 179 -9.83 -21.58 -11.36
CA ILE A 179 -10.51 -22.45 -10.40
C ILE A 179 -10.69 -23.84 -11.02
N PRO A 180 -10.57 -24.94 -10.25
CA PRO A 180 -10.85 -26.30 -10.72
C PRO A 180 -12.15 -26.42 -11.55
N GLY A 181 -12.04 -27.01 -12.73
CA GLY A 181 -13.18 -27.55 -13.48
C GLY A 181 -13.94 -26.59 -14.39
N SER A 182 -13.65 -25.29 -14.39
CA SER A 182 -14.55 -24.32 -15.03
C SER A 182 -13.91 -23.14 -15.76
N THR A 183 -12.66 -22.73 -15.49
CA THR A 183 -12.08 -21.55 -16.17
C THR A 183 -11.74 -21.86 -17.62
N GLU A 184 -12.04 -20.97 -18.56
CA GLU A 184 -11.47 -21.07 -19.91
C GLU A 184 -10.05 -20.50 -19.95
N VAL A 185 -9.13 -21.18 -20.66
CA VAL A 185 -7.75 -20.72 -20.87
C VAL A 185 -7.59 -20.30 -22.32
N TYR A 186 -6.95 -19.16 -22.55
CA TYR A 186 -6.68 -18.61 -23.87
C TYR A 186 -5.41 -19.19 -24.51
N ASP A 187 -5.38 -19.24 -25.84
CA ASP A 187 -4.14 -19.49 -26.60
C ASP A 187 -3.33 -18.20 -26.71
N ASN A 188 -2.40 -18.03 -25.78
CA ASN A 188 -1.49 -16.91 -25.68
C ASN A 188 -0.14 -17.19 -26.37
N THR A 189 -0.13 -17.88 -27.51
CA THR A 189 1.14 -18.15 -28.21
C THR A 189 1.67 -16.96 -29.03
N PRO A 190 2.99 -16.89 -29.32
CA PRO A 190 3.64 -15.68 -29.83
C PRO A 190 3.18 -15.12 -31.19
N ASP A 191 2.48 -15.86 -32.06
CA ASP A 191 2.14 -15.34 -33.40
C ASP A 191 0.98 -16.05 -34.15
N PRO A 192 -0.16 -15.36 -34.39
CA PRO A 192 -0.72 -14.30 -33.56
C PRO A 192 -1.42 -14.91 -32.34
N PRO A 193 -1.38 -14.28 -31.15
CA PRO A 193 -2.17 -14.74 -30.02
C PRO A 193 -3.65 -14.67 -30.37
N VAL A 194 -4.40 -15.76 -30.17
CA VAL A 194 -5.82 -15.83 -30.58
C VAL A 194 -6.68 -16.01 -29.34
N LYS A 195 -7.78 -15.25 -29.24
CA LYS A 195 -8.80 -15.39 -28.18
C LYS A 195 -9.58 -16.72 -28.25
N THR A 196 -9.09 -17.73 -28.95
CA THR A 196 -9.72 -19.06 -29.00
C THR A 196 -9.45 -19.82 -27.71
N PRO A 197 -10.48 -20.33 -27.02
CA PRO A 197 -10.30 -21.24 -25.90
C PRO A 197 -9.49 -22.47 -26.32
N LEU A 198 -8.53 -22.89 -25.50
CA LEU A 198 -7.71 -24.06 -25.78
C LEU A 198 -8.55 -25.34 -25.86
N ALA A 199 -8.36 -26.11 -26.95
CA ALA A 199 -9.01 -27.41 -27.18
C ALA A 199 -8.62 -28.41 -26.08
N GLU A 200 -9.60 -29.20 -25.62
CA GLU A 200 -9.43 -30.21 -24.56
C GLU A 200 -8.34 -31.25 -24.95
N THR A 201 -7.12 -31.09 -24.42
CA THR A 201 -6.13 -32.18 -24.36
C THR A 201 -6.05 -32.71 -22.92
N ALA A 202 -5.94 -34.03 -22.78
CA ALA A 202 -6.48 -34.83 -21.68
C ALA A 202 -5.72 -34.81 -20.34
N THR A 203 -5.42 -33.65 -19.76
CA THR A 203 -5.14 -33.53 -18.32
C THR A 203 -6.26 -32.74 -17.67
N TRP A 204 -6.94 -33.34 -16.70
CA TRP A 204 -8.11 -32.74 -16.05
C TRP A 204 -7.66 -31.61 -15.11
N TRP A 205 -8.54 -30.64 -14.84
CA TRP A 205 -8.26 -29.51 -13.94
C TRP A 205 -7.84 -29.93 -12.51
N GLU A 206 -8.15 -31.16 -12.11
CA GLU A 206 -7.68 -31.75 -10.85
C GLU A 206 -6.16 -31.99 -10.83
N ASP A 207 -5.53 -32.07 -12.01
CA ASP A 207 -4.09 -32.22 -12.20
C ASP A 207 -3.37 -30.87 -12.39
N LEU A 208 -4.13 -29.77 -12.56
CA LEU A 208 -3.67 -28.38 -12.70
C LEU A 208 -2.77 -27.91 -11.56
N PHE A 209 -2.99 -28.53 -10.40
CA PHE A 209 -2.35 -28.13 -9.17
C PHE A 209 -1.34 -29.16 -8.69
N LYS A 210 -1.33 -30.34 -9.32
CA LYS A 210 -0.31 -31.34 -9.11
C LYS A 210 0.96 -30.89 -9.81
N ASP A 211 2.01 -30.81 -9.02
CA ASP A 211 3.36 -30.63 -9.53
C ASP A 211 3.65 -31.72 -10.59
N PRO A 212 4.09 -31.36 -11.81
CA PRO A 212 4.40 -32.34 -12.85
C PRO A 212 5.51 -33.33 -12.46
N GLY A 213 6.15 -33.15 -11.29
CA GLY A 213 7.14 -34.06 -10.73
C GLY A 213 8.52 -33.94 -11.38
N ALA A 214 8.65 -33.07 -12.39
CA ALA A 214 9.90 -32.71 -13.04
C ALA A 214 10.12 -31.19 -12.91
N ALA A 215 11.39 -30.78 -12.73
CA ALA A 215 11.78 -29.38 -12.78
C ALA A 215 11.33 -28.76 -14.10
N LEU A 216 10.78 -27.54 -14.05
CA LEU A 216 10.29 -26.83 -15.24
C LEU A 216 11.49 -26.47 -16.12
N THR A 217 11.69 -27.17 -17.23
CA THR A 217 12.77 -26.85 -18.17
C THR A 217 12.29 -25.80 -19.17
N GLY A 218 12.61 -24.53 -18.93
CA GLY A 218 12.81 -23.46 -19.91
C GLY A 218 11.69 -23.08 -20.89
N THR A 219 10.52 -23.72 -20.86
CA THR A 219 9.27 -23.24 -21.49
C THR A 219 8.18 -24.21 -21.04
N ILE A 220 7.26 -23.70 -20.24
CA ILE A 220 6.04 -24.42 -19.88
C ILE A 220 5.20 -24.55 -21.14
N ASP A 221 4.63 -25.73 -21.38
CA ASP A 221 3.72 -25.95 -22.50
C ASP A 221 2.44 -25.11 -22.33
N PRO A 222 2.22 -24.04 -23.13
CA PRO A 222 1.07 -23.15 -23.00
C PRO A 222 -0.24 -23.83 -23.38
N TYR A 223 -0.18 -24.96 -24.07
CA TYR A 223 -1.37 -25.71 -24.47
C TYR A 223 -1.87 -26.65 -23.38
N THR A 224 -1.09 -26.88 -22.32
CA THR A 224 -1.50 -27.73 -21.20
C THR A 224 -2.12 -26.89 -20.10
N ARG A 225 -3.44 -27.03 -19.91
CA ARG A 225 -4.22 -26.34 -18.87
C ARG A 225 -3.52 -26.35 -17.51
N GLN A 226 -2.84 -27.46 -17.18
CA GLN A 226 -2.20 -27.67 -15.88
C GLN A 226 -1.15 -26.65 -15.44
N TYR A 227 -0.72 -25.77 -16.34
CA TYR A 227 0.24 -24.73 -16.05
C TYR A 227 -0.30 -23.30 -16.17
N ALA A 228 -1.60 -23.16 -16.45
CA ALA A 228 -2.29 -21.88 -16.56
C ALA A 228 -2.36 -21.17 -15.20
N LYS A 229 -1.87 -19.93 -15.17
CA LYS A 229 -1.90 -19.02 -14.01
C LYS A 229 -2.06 -17.58 -14.50
N GLY A 230 -2.24 -16.62 -13.60
CA GLY A 230 -2.12 -15.21 -13.97
C GLY A 230 -0.68 -14.87 -14.38
N ASP A 231 -0.47 -13.66 -14.87
CA ASP A 231 0.82 -13.27 -15.46
C ASP A 231 1.96 -13.27 -14.43
N LEU A 232 1.71 -12.90 -13.16
CA LEU A 232 2.72 -13.04 -12.10
C LEU A 232 2.94 -14.53 -11.78
N ARG A 233 4.14 -15.04 -12.05
CA ARG A 233 4.52 -16.45 -11.88
C ARG A 233 5.16 -16.75 -10.53
N MET A 234 5.97 -15.82 -10.02
CA MET A 234 6.65 -15.91 -8.73
C MET A 234 7.06 -14.53 -8.25
N ARG A 235 7.09 -14.33 -6.93
CA ARG A 235 7.67 -13.15 -6.28
C ARG A 235 8.56 -13.64 -5.14
N ALA A 236 9.71 -13.03 -4.98
CA ALA A 236 10.64 -13.39 -3.91
C ALA A 236 11.22 -12.15 -3.23
N THR A 237 11.63 -12.35 -1.99
CA THR A 237 12.32 -11.39 -1.14
C THR A 237 13.76 -11.85 -0.96
N ALA A 238 14.71 -11.01 -1.35
CA ALA A 238 16.11 -11.20 -1.04
C ALA A 238 16.39 -10.61 0.35
N VAL A 239 16.96 -11.43 1.25
CA VAL A 239 17.28 -11.01 2.61
C VAL A 239 18.79 -10.93 2.76
N TYR A 240 19.27 -9.82 3.32
CA TYR A 240 20.69 -9.56 3.57
C TYR A 240 20.90 -9.29 5.05
N HIS A 241 22.05 -9.71 5.56
CA HIS A 241 22.41 -9.46 6.95
C HIS A 241 23.91 -9.17 7.04
N TYR A 242 24.25 -8.03 7.65
CA TYR A 242 25.64 -7.54 7.72
C TYR A 242 26.61 -8.58 8.32
N ALA A 243 26.15 -9.34 9.30
CA ALA A 243 26.97 -10.35 10.00
C ALA A 243 27.41 -11.55 9.13
N GLN A 244 26.74 -11.78 7.99
CA GLN A 244 27.08 -12.83 7.02
C GLN A 244 27.74 -12.28 5.75
N SER A 245 27.35 -11.07 5.36
CA SER A 245 27.97 -10.31 4.28
C SER A 245 27.66 -8.84 4.55
N GLY A 246 28.69 -8.08 4.91
CA GLY A 246 28.61 -6.63 5.13
C GLY A 246 29.58 -5.92 4.21
N ILE A 247 29.38 -4.62 4.00
CA ILE A 247 30.28 -3.77 3.22
C ILE A 247 31.32 -3.11 4.14
N ASP A 248 32.55 -3.00 3.65
CA ASP A 248 33.66 -2.34 4.36
C ASP A 248 33.82 -0.87 3.93
N GLU A 249 34.23 -0.02 4.86
CA GLU A 249 34.56 1.39 4.61
C GLU A 249 36.06 1.58 4.30
N ASP A 250 36.92 0.56 4.50
CA ASP A 250 38.38 0.72 4.50
C ASP A 250 38.99 1.12 3.11
N THR A 251 39.54 2.34 3.10
CA THR A 251 40.58 2.97 2.25
C THR A 251 40.51 2.95 0.72
N THR A 252 39.57 2.25 0.07
CA THR A 252 39.32 2.44 -1.38
C THR A 252 37.92 2.95 -1.72
N GLY A 253 36.98 2.99 -0.77
CA GLY A 253 35.64 3.56 -0.98
C GLY A 253 34.72 2.78 -1.95
N ASP A 254 35.11 1.56 -2.35
CA ASP A 254 34.53 0.86 -3.52
C ASP A 254 33.80 -0.46 -3.20
N ASP A 255 33.77 -0.96 -1.95
CA ASP A 255 33.05 -2.21 -1.62
C ASP A 255 31.55 -1.95 -1.44
N LEU A 256 30.78 -2.06 -2.52
CA LEU A 256 29.32 -2.04 -2.50
C LEU A 256 28.71 -3.44 -2.65
N ASN A 257 29.47 -4.49 -2.36
CA ASN A 257 29.13 -5.86 -2.73
C ASN A 257 28.58 -6.67 -1.54
N GLN A 258 27.29 -6.50 -1.21
CA GLN A 258 26.61 -7.29 -0.16
C GLN A 258 25.84 -8.51 -0.70
N GLU A 259 26.14 -9.74 -0.28
CA GLU A 259 25.43 -10.96 -0.73
C GLU A 259 24.17 -11.26 0.10
N PRO A 260 23.10 -11.78 -0.51
CA PRO A 260 21.93 -12.24 0.23
C PRO A 260 22.24 -13.52 1.02
N ILE A 261 21.62 -13.64 2.19
CA ILE A 261 21.72 -14.81 3.08
C ILE A 261 20.66 -15.88 2.76
N ALA A 262 19.53 -15.47 2.18
CA ALA A 262 18.43 -16.35 1.81
C ALA A 262 17.51 -15.68 0.78
N CYS A 263 16.79 -16.52 0.04
CA CYS A 263 15.62 -16.12 -0.73
C CYS A 263 14.36 -16.53 0.06
N VAL A 264 13.40 -15.63 0.23
CA VAL A 264 12.09 -15.94 0.83
C VAL A 264 11.03 -15.83 -0.25
N SER A 265 10.27 -16.88 -0.47
CA SER A 265 9.18 -16.84 -1.44
C SER A 265 8.04 -15.97 -0.90
N SER A 266 7.63 -14.99 -1.70
CA SER A 266 6.60 -13.99 -1.39
C SER A 266 5.44 -14.08 -2.38
N TYR A 267 5.25 -15.25 -3.01
CA TYR A 267 4.16 -15.49 -3.95
C TYR A 267 2.90 -15.90 -3.19
N TYR A 268 1.99 -14.94 -3.01
CA TYR A 268 0.72 -15.11 -2.33
C TYR A 268 -0.45 -14.88 -3.30
N ASP A 269 -1.34 -15.87 -3.39
CA ASP A 269 -2.56 -15.82 -4.19
C ASP A 269 -3.81 -15.62 -3.29
N PRO A 270 -4.27 -14.37 -3.09
CA PRO A 270 -5.40 -14.04 -2.22
C PRO A 270 -6.77 -14.28 -2.88
N SER A 271 -6.83 -15.04 -3.97
CA SER A 271 -8.07 -15.30 -4.71
C SER A 271 -9.19 -15.87 -3.83
N ASP A 272 -8.87 -16.89 -3.02
CA ASP A 272 -9.74 -17.53 -2.04
C ASP A 272 -8.89 -18.20 -0.93
N GLU A 273 -9.55 -18.76 0.08
CA GLU A 273 -8.89 -19.42 1.22
C GLU A 273 -7.97 -20.57 0.78
N ILE A 274 -8.37 -21.36 -0.23
CA ILE A 274 -7.61 -22.51 -0.69
C ILE A 274 -6.38 -22.05 -1.48
N SER A 275 -6.55 -21.10 -2.42
CA SER A 275 -5.44 -20.57 -3.23
C SER A 275 -4.36 -19.92 -2.36
N SER A 276 -4.78 -19.30 -1.26
CA SER A 276 -3.90 -18.63 -0.31
C SER A 276 -2.92 -19.57 0.40
N LYS A 277 -3.27 -20.86 0.50
CA LYS A 277 -2.42 -21.89 1.10
C LYS A 277 -1.31 -22.28 0.14
N ASN A 278 -0.17 -22.70 0.71
CA ASN A 278 0.94 -23.19 -0.09
C ASN A 278 0.58 -24.48 -0.81
N ARG A 279 1.13 -24.68 -2.00
CA ARG A 279 1.05 -25.98 -2.67
C ARG A 279 1.70 -27.06 -1.80
N ALA A 280 1.09 -28.24 -1.68
CA ALA A 280 1.68 -29.36 -0.96
C ALA A 280 3.02 -29.83 -1.59
N THR A 281 3.14 -29.76 -2.92
CA THR A 281 4.38 -30.04 -3.65
C THR A 281 4.68 -28.95 -4.69
N TYR A 282 5.95 -28.64 -4.90
CA TYR A 282 6.41 -27.61 -5.83
C TYR A 282 7.76 -27.95 -6.46
N ALA A 283 7.83 -28.00 -7.79
CA ALA A 283 9.05 -28.32 -8.58
C ALA A 283 9.81 -29.57 -8.10
N GLY A 284 9.07 -30.65 -7.82
CA GLY A 284 9.56 -31.91 -7.27
C GLY A 284 9.91 -31.88 -5.78
N LYS A 285 9.64 -30.78 -5.07
CA LYS A 285 9.90 -30.61 -3.63
C LYS A 285 8.62 -30.79 -2.83
N ASN A 286 8.73 -31.45 -1.68
CA ASN A 286 7.62 -31.52 -0.73
C ASN A 286 7.63 -30.26 0.16
N LEU A 287 6.51 -29.54 0.17
CA LEU A 287 6.30 -28.38 1.04
C LEU A 287 5.33 -28.69 2.18
N ALA A 288 4.58 -29.79 2.11
CA ALA A 288 3.67 -30.21 3.17
C ALA A 288 4.44 -30.62 4.44
N GLY A 289 3.97 -30.13 5.59
CA GLY A 289 4.55 -30.40 6.90
C GLY A 289 5.82 -29.60 7.22
N LEU A 290 6.17 -28.59 6.40
CA LEU A 290 7.17 -27.60 6.78
C LEU A 290 6.69 -26.85 8.02
N LYS A 291 7.59 -26.67 8.99
CA LYS A 291 7.29 -26.03 10.26
C LYS A 291 7.80 -24.60 10.29
N ASP A 292 7.02 -23.71 10.89
CA ASP A 292 7.45 -22.36 11.22
C ASP A 292 8.33 -22.35 12.49
N TYR A 293 8.63 -21.15 12.99
CA TYR A 293 9.39 -20.98 14.24
C TYR A 293 8.65 -21.52 15.49
N TYR A 294 7.32 -21.42 15.52
CA TYR A 294 6.48 -21.81 16.65
C TYR A 294 6.21 -23.33 16.70
N GLY A 295 6.55 -24.04 15.63
CA GLY A 295 6.35 -25.50 15.49
C GLY A 295 5.04 -25.87 14.81
N ASP A 296 4.31 -24.87 14.32
CA ASP A 296 3.07 -25.03 13.59
C ASP A 296 3.35 -25.38 12.12
N ASP A 297 2.45 -26.14 11.50
CA ASP A 297 2.55 -26.43 10.08
C ASP A 297 2.30 -25.15 9.28
N ILE A 298 3.24 -24.82 8.40
CA ILE A 298 3.00 -23.80 7.37
C ILE A 298 1.79 -24.26 6.55
N PRO A 299 0.72 -23.45 6.43
CA PRO A 299 -0.50 -23.86 5.75
C PRO A 299 -0.22 -24.33 4.31
N SER A 300 -0.57 -25.57 4.02
CA SER A 300 -0.41 -26.17 2.70
C SER A 300 -1.62 -27.04 2.33
N ASP A 301 -1.99 -27.02 1.05
CA ASP A 301 -3.09 -27.78 0.49
C ASP A 301 -2.70 -28.37 -0.88
N GLU A 302 -3.26 -29.52 -1.27
CA GLU A 302 -3.05 -30.11 -2.61
C GLU A 302 -3.59 -29.20 -3.72
N LEU A 303 -4.66 -28.45 -3.41
CA LEU A 303 -5.26 -27.44 -4.27
C LEU A 303 -4.72 -26.03 -3.99
N GLY A 304 -3.76 -25.88 -3.07
CA GLY A 304 -3.08 -24.61 -2.81
C GLY A 304 -2.48 -24.02 -4.08
N LYS A 305 -2.30 -22.70 -4.13
CA LYS A 305 -1.69 -22.02 -5.29
C LYS A 305 -0.45 -21.24 -4.91
N SER A 306 -0.32 -20.88 -3.63
CA SER A 306 0.73 -20.03 -3.13
C SER A 306 2.06 -20.77 -2.93
N ASN A 307 3.11 -19.97 -2.80
CA ASN A 307 4.42 -20.37 -2.27
C ASN A 307 4.90 -19.17 -1.46
N ASN A 308 4.33 -19.00 -0.28
CA ASN A 308 4.43 -17.81 0.55
C ASN A 308 5.04 -18.16 1.90
N GLY A 309 6.01 -17.35 2.33
CA GLY A 309 6.69 -17.52 3.61
C GLY A 309 7.65 -18.70 3.71
N ILE A 310 7.90 -19.40 2.60
CA ILE A 310 8.87 -20.49 2.53
C ILE A 310 10.24 -19.88 2.25
N VAL A 311 11.21 -20.29 3.07
CA VAL A 311 12.60 -19.81 2.98
C VAL A 311 13.39 -20.83 2.16
N TYR A 312 14.22 -20.31 1.27
CA TYR A 312 15.10 -21.03 0.37
C TYR A 312 16.55 -20.60 0.60
N GLY A 313 17.49 -21.37 0.04
CA GLY A 313 18.90 -20.95 0.00
C GLY A 313 19.09 -19.62 -0.74
N LYS A 314 20.28 -19.02 -0.58
CA LYS A 314 20.67 -17.85 -1.37
C LYS A 314 20.74 -18.17 -2.88
N PRO A 315 20.53 -17.20 -3.79
CA PRO A 315 20.54 -17.43 -5.22
C PRO A 315 21.90 -17.94 -5.69
N THR A 316 21.90 -18.80 -6.70
CA THR A 316 23.10 -19.48 -7.22
C THR A 316 23.89 -18.63 -8.21
N ILE A 317 23.20 -17.74 -8.94
CA ILE A 317 23.80 -16.74 -9.82
C ILE A 317 23.76 -15.40 -9.08
N ILE A 318 24.93 -14.84 -8.81
CA ILE A 318 25.07 -13.56 -8.11
C ILE A 318 25.65 -12.53 -9.08
N ARG A 319 24.87 -11.47 -9.34
CA ARG A 319 25.30 -10.19 -9.93
C ARG A 319 25.88 -10.22 -11.36
N ALA A 320 26.49 -9.10 -11.77
CA ALA A 320 26.95 -8.78 -13.13
C ALA A 320 27.81 -9.84 -13.82
N ALA A 321 28.34 -10.83 -13.09
CA ALA A 321 29.10 -11.94 -13.65
C ALA A 321 28.20 -12.79 -14.59
N GLY A 322 28.31 -12.53 -15.89
CA GLY A 322 27.52 -13.22 -16.92
C GLY A 322 26.32 -12.42 -17.43
N ILE A 323 26.09 -11.21 -16.90
CA ILE A 323 25.12 -10.27 -17.47
C ILE A 323 25.82 -9.43 -18.55
N SER A 324 25.28 -9.46 -19.75
CA SER A 324 25.76 -8.68 -20.89
C SER A 324 24.55 -8.15 -21.65
N VAL A 325 24.29 -6.84 -21.54
CA VAL A 325 23.08 -6.20 -22.05
C VAL A 325 23.41 -4.97 -22.89
N THR A 326 22.54 -4.67 -23.86
CA THR A 326 22.61 -3.48 -24.72
C THR A 326 21.24 -2.81 -24.74
N LEU A 327 21.22 -1.47 -24.70
CA LEU A 327 20.01 -0.67 -24.87
C LEU A 327 19.90 -0.15 -26.31
N ASP A 328 18.77 -0.41 -26.98
CA ASP A 328 18.48 0.18 -28.29
C ASP A 328 18.04 1.65 -28.13
N ALA A 329 18.72 2.56 -28.81
CA ALA A 329 18.44 4.00 -28.67
C ALA A 329 17.09 4.44 -29.24
N ALA A 330 16.54 3.71 -30.21
CA ALA A 330 15.30 4.02 -30.91
C ALA A 330 14.09 3.36 -30.24
N THR A 331 14.13 2.06 -29.96
CA THR A 331 13.00 1.33 -29.36
C THR A 331 13.01 1.35 -27.84
N LYS A 332 14.13 1.77 -27.22
CA LYS A 332 14.39 1.70 -25.77
C LYS A 332 14.34 0.29 -25.20
N GLN A 333 14.36 -0.75 -26.02
CA GLN A 333 14.38 -2.13 -25.53
C GLN A 333 15.79 -2.57 -25.13
N LEU A 334 15.87 -3.32 -24.04
CA LEU A 334 17.08 -4.04 -23.66
C LEU A 334 17.17 -5.35 -24.44
N SER A 335 18.38 -5.76 -24.80
CA SER A 335 18.69 -7.08 -25.38
C SER A 335 19.97 -7.63 -24.76
N GLY A 336 20.10 -8.95 -24.62
CA GLY A 336 21.31 -9.54 -24.02
C GLY A 336 21.09 -10.85 -23.29
N THR A 337 22.01 -11.17 -22.38
CA THR A 337 21.98 -12.37 -21.53
C THR A 337 22.13 -11.99 -20.05
N PRO A 338 21.48 -12.71 -19.11
CA PRO A 338 20.42 -13.71 -19.32
C PRO A 338 19.18 -13.13 -19.98
N THR A 339 18.56 -13.88 -20.89
CA THR A 339 17.41 -13.43 -21.68
C THR A 339 16.20 -13.17 -20.80
N GLU A 340 16.00 -13.99 -19.76
CA GLU A 340 14.86 -13.91 -18.85
C GLU A 340 14.87 -12.60 -18.06
N LEU A 341 16.03 -12.15 -17.56
CA LEU A 341 16.15 -10.86 -16.86
C LEU A 341 15.86 -9.68 -17.80
N VAL A 342 16.33 -9.77 -19.05
CA VAL A 342 16.11 -8.74 -20.07
C VAL A 342 14.64 -8.65 -20.46
N GLU A 343 13.95 -9.80 -20.59
CA GLU A 343 12.52 -9.85 -20.86
C GLU A 343 11.73 -9.18 -19.74
N GLN A 344 12.01 -9.51 -18.47
CA GLN A 344 11.36 -8.86 -17.32
C GLN A 344 11.57 -7.34 -17.30
N ALA A 345 12.78 -6.88 -17.61
CA ALA A 345 13.12 -5.46 -17.64
C ALA A 345 12.45 -4.66 -18.77
N ASN A 346 11.85 -5.34 -19.75
CA ASN A 346 11.14 -4.70 -20.86
C ASN A 346 9.60 -4.74 -20.67
N MET A 347 9.07 -5.44 -19.68
CA MET A 347 7.62 -5.59 -19.48
C MET A 347 6.99 -4.35 -18.83
N VAL A 348 5.79 -3.99 -19.30
CA VAL A 348 4.96 -2.90 -18.77
C VAL A 348 3.56 -3.40 -18.44
N PHE A 349 2.90 -2.73 -17.50
CA PHE A 349 1.48 -2.92 -17.24
C PHE A 349 0.62 -2.12 -18.24
N PRO A 350 -0.68 -2.41 -18.35
CA PRO A 350 -1.58 -1.70 -19.27
C PRO A 350 -1.73 -0.20 -18.98
N ASP A 351 -1.34 0.25 -17.79
CA ASP A 351 -1.28 1.67 -17.41
C ASP A 351 0.01 2.38 -17.85
N GLY A 352 0.94 1.62 -18.45
CA GLY A 352 2.23 2.09 -18.95
C GLY A 352 3.38 2.09 -17.95
N ARG A 353 3.14 1.71 -16.69
CA ARG A 353 4.21 1.59 -15.70
C ARG A 353 5.01 0.32 -15.97
N PHE A 354 6.33 0.40 -15.90
CA PHE A 354 7.18 -0.80 -15.96
C PHE A 354 6.86 -1.77 -14.82
N ALA A 355 6.74 -3.05 -15.15
CA ALA A 355 6.46 -4.09 -14.17
C ALA A 355 7.62 -4.26 -13.17
N ASN A 356 8.86 -4.05 -13.60
CA ASN A 356 10.05 -4.09 -12.76
C ASN A 356 11.03 -2.96 -13.12
N LYS A 357 10.68 -1.72 -12.76
CA LYS A 357 11.52 -0.53 -13.00
C LYS A 357 12.92 -0.63 -12.37
N PRO A 358 13.09 -1.05 -11.08
CA PRO A 358 14.42 -1.13 -10.48
C PRO A 358 15.36 -2.10 -11.20
N LEU A 359 14.87 -3.26 -11.66
CA LEU A 359 15.67 -4.18 -12.49
C LEU A 359 16.06 -3.54 -13.81
N ARG A 360 15.11 -2.87 -14.48
CA ARG A 360 15.38 -2.18 -15.74
C ARG A 360 16.47 -1.12 -15.60
N ASP A 361 16.37 -0.27 -14.58
CA ASP A 361 17.34 0.78 -14.31
C ASP A 361 18.74 0.17 -14.02
N ALA A 362 18.80 -0.94 -13.27
CA ALA A 362 20.04 -1.68 -13.03
C ALA A 362 20.67 -2.23 -14.33
N LEU A 363 19.86 -2.77 -15.25
CA LEU A 363 20.36 -3.30 -16.53
C LEU A 363 20.77 -2.19 -17.50
N ILE A 364 20.06 -1.06 -17.54
CA ILE A 364 20.47 0.11 -18.32
C ILE A 364 21.84 0.61 -17.84
N LYS A 365 22.02 0.71 -16.52
CA LYS A 365 23.30 1.11 -15.92
C LYS A 365 24.45 0.20 -16.34
N LEU A 366 24.21 -1.12 -16.41
CA LEU A 366 25.20 -2.08 -16.93
C LEU A 366 25.46 -1.90 -18.43
N ALA A 367 24.42 -1.65 -19.23
CA ALA A 367 24.56 -1.39 -20.66
C ALA A 367 25.44 -0.16 -20.94
N ASP A 368 25.36 0.85 -20.08
CA ASP A 368 26.17 2.07 -20.14
C ASP A 368 27.58 1.90 -19.54
N GLY A 369 27.92 0.71 -19.03
CA GLY A 369 29.23 0.40 -18.43
C GLY A 369 29.41 0.94 -17.00
N GLY A 370 28.33 1.31 -16.33
CA GLY A 370 28.33 1.79 -14.94
C GLY A 370 28.43 0.66 -13.90
N SER A 371 28.76 1.03 -12.66
CA SER A 371 28.83 0.11 -11.52
C SER A 371 27.49 0.02 -10.77
N LEU A 372 27.08 -1.18 -10.36
CA LEU A 372 25.82 -1.40 -9.66
C LEU A 372 25.86 -0.89 -8.22
N SER A 373 24.83 -0.15 -7.82
CA SER A 373 24.57 0.21 -6.41
C SER A 373 23.98 -0.97 -5.62
N ILE A 374 23.92 -0.89 -4.30
CA ILE A 374 23.34 -1.96 -3.48
C ILE A 374 21.84 -2.20 -3.74
N ALA A 375 21.09 -1.19 -4.20
CA ALA A 375 19.71 -1.36 -4.62
C ALA A 375 19.61 -2.02 -5.99
N ASP A 376 20.46 -1.64 -6.95
CA ASP A 376 20.52 -2.27 -8.27
C ASP A 376 20.80 -3.77 -8.15
N GLN A 377 21.74 -4.11 -7.26
CA GLN A 377 22.10 -5.48 -6.95
C GLN A 377 20.93 -6.24 -6.33
N ALA A 378 20.18 -5.63 -5.40
CA ALA A 378 19.02 -6.24 -4.77
C ALA A 378 17.85 -6.47 -5.74
N ALA A 379 17.66 -5.59 -6.72
CA ALA A 379 16.66 -5.77 -7.78
C ALA A 379 16.98 -7.00 -8.66
N ILE A 380 18.26 -7.21 -9.00
CA ILE A 380 18.73 -8.41 -9.72
C ILE A 380 18.58 -9.65 -8.84
N ASP A 381 19.08 -9.61 -7.60
CA ASP A 381 19.09 -10.76 -6.68
C ASP A 381 17.66 -11.23 -6.34
N SER A 382 16.73 -10.32 -6.08
CA SER A 382 15.33 -10.67 -5.78
C SER A 382 14.60 -11.25 -6.99
N THR A 383 14.90 -10.76 -8.20
CA THR A 383 14.39 -11.34 -9.46
C THR A 383 14.98 -12.73 -9.70
N GLN A 384 16.27 -12.92 -9.45
CA GLN A 384 16.94 -14.21 -9.56
C GLN A 384 16.42 -15.22 -8.54
N CYS A 385 16.19 -14.79 -7.29
CA CYS A 385 15.50 -15.60 -6.27
C CYS A 385 14.15 -16.10 -6.80
N ALA A 386 13.36 -15.24 -7.45
CA ALA A 386 12.06 -15.65 -7.99
C ALA A 386 12.21 -16.69 -9.12
N PHE A 387 13.17 -16.52 -10.03
CA PHE A 387 13.43 -17.51 -11.09
C PHE A 387 13.91 -18.86 -10.57
N GLU A 388 14.88 -18.87 -9.64
CA GLU A 388 15.46 -20.12 -9.13
C GLU A 388 14.55 -20.85 -8.13
N ILE A 389 13.61 -20.13 -7.50
CA ILE A 389 12.49 -20.77 -6.81
C ILE A 389 11.54 -21.36 -7.87
N LEU A 390 11.17 -20.58 -8.89
CA LEU A 390 10.20 -20.97 -9.92
C LEU A 390 10.60 -22.26 -10.66
N ASP A 391 11.87 -22.39 -11.04
CA ASP A 391 12.40 -23.54 -11.79
C ASP A 391 12.75 -24.76 -10.90
N GLY A 392 12.79 -24.59 -9.58
CA GLY A 392 13.12 -25.63 -8.59
C GLY A 392 14.61 -25.83 -8.32
N THR A 393 15.47 -24.93 -8.81
CA THR A 393 16.91 -24.89 -8.53
C THR A 393 17.16 -24.79 -7.02
N LEU A 394 16.43 -23.89 -6.34
CA LEU A 394 16.52 -23.74 -4.90
C LEU A 394 15.62 -24.76 -4.18
N SER A 395 16.11 -25.26 -3.05
CA SER A 395 15.34 -26.14 -2.16
C SER A 395 14.99 -25.41 -0.86
N PRO A 396 13.83 -25.70 -0.25
CA PRO A 396 13.46 -25.10 1.04
C PRO A 396 14.56 -25.31 2.09
N ASN A 397 14.93 -24.23 2.77
CA ASN A 397 15.95 -24.21 3.79
C ASN A 397 15.61 -23.16 4.86
N ASN A 398 15.41 -23.60 6.10
CA ASN A 398 15.13 -22.74 7.25
C ASN A 398 16.31 -22.60 8.23
N SER A 399 17.54 -22.94 7.82
CA SER A 399 18.70 -23.00 8.72
C SER A 399 19.15 -21.63 9.23
N ILE A 400 18.88 -20.56 8.49
CA ILE A 400 19.26 -19.18 8.86
C ILE A 400 18.01 -18.38 9.22
N ILE A 401 17.00 -18.41 8.35
CA ILE A 401 15.71 -17.74 8.58
C ILE A 401 14.63 -18.81 8.71
N PRO A 402 13.87 -18.84 9.83
CA PRO A 402 12.74 -19.75 9.98
C PRO A 402 11.65 -19.51 8.92
N HIS A 403 10.94 -20.57 8.52
CA HIS A 403 9.75 -20.43 7.68
C HIS A 403 8.70 -19.57 8.39
N GLY A 404 7.96 -18.77 7.63
CA GLY A 404 6.94 -17.86 8.15
C GLY A 404 7.46 -16.56 8.78
N ALA A 405 8.76 -16.44 9.04
CA ALA A 405 9.36 -15.23 9.65
C ALA A 405 9.17 -13.98 8.78
N ILE A 406 9.25 -14.17 7.46
CA ILE A 406 8.97 -13.16 6.44
C ILE A 406 7.99 -13.80 5.46
N LYS A 407 6.89 -13.12 5.14
CA LYS A 407 5.91 -13.57 4.14
C LYS A 407 5.19 -12.39 3.52
N GLU A 408 4.50 -12.59 2.41
CA GLU A 408 3.59 -11.60 1.85
C GLU A 408 2.18 -11.76 2.46
N VAL A 409 1.47 -10.65 2.63
CA VAL A 409 0.02 -10.61 2.89
C VAL A 409 -0.64 -9.62 1.95
N ALA A 410 -1.92 -9.81 1.66
CA ALA A 410 -2.70 -8.91 0.80
C ALA A 410 -4.02 -8.50 1.48
N PHE A 411 -4.41 -7.24 1.37
CA PHE A 411 -5.62 -6.68 1.97
C PHE A 411 -6.03 -5.38 1.29
N LEU A 412 -7.26 -4.91 1.49
CA LEU A 412 -7.69 -3.60 0.99
C LEU A 412 -7.45 -2.50 2.02
N ASN A 413 -6.86 -1.39 1.59
CA ASN A 413 -6.73 -0.19 2.42
C ASN A 413 -7.80 0.84 2.00
N PRO A 414 -8.88 1.04 2.78
CA PRO A 414 -9.96 1.97 2.44
C PRO A 414 -9.51 3.42 2.30
N ARG A 415 -8.41 3.81 2.95
CA ARG A 415 -7.89 5.17 2.82
C ARG A 415 -7.26 5.42 1.45
N GLU A 416 -6.61 4.40 0.91
CA GLU A 416 -5.96 4.44 -0.40
C GLU A 416 -6.95 4.04 -1.51
N ILE A 417 -7.85 4.96 -1.85
CA ILE A 417 -8.77 4.77 -2.99
C ILE A 417 -7.99 4.80 -4.31
N LYS A 418 -8.42 3.98 -5.27
CA LYS A 418 -7.79 3.90 -6.59
C LYS A 418 -7.91 5.24 -7.31
N ALA A 419 -9.13 5.75 -7.44
CA ALA A 419 -9.43 6.96 -8.19
C ALA A 419 -10.51 7.78 -7.52
N ILE A 420 -10.52 9.08 -7.84
CA ILE A 420 -11.46 10.03 -7.28
C ILE A 420 -11.85 11.15 -8.24
N ASP A 421 -11.03 11.40 -9.27
CA ASP A 421 -11.35 12.32 -10.35
C ASP A 421 -12.07 11.57 -11.48
N GLU A 422 -12.99 12.26 -12.14
CA GLU A 422 -13.59 11.80 -13.40
C GLU A 422 -12.60 12.07 -14.55
N ASP A 423 -12.80 11.32 -15.63
CA ASP A 423 -12.18 11.54 -16.93
C ASP A 423 -12.30 13.00 -17.41
N ASP A 424 -11.22 13.57 -17.98
CA ASP A 424 -11.25 14.89 -18.59
C ASP A 424 -11.60 14.77 -20.09
N PRO A 425 -12.83 15.12 -20.51
CA PRO A 425 -13.27 14.93 -21.89
C PRO A 425 -12.51 15.79 -22.92
N ASP A 426 -11.69 16.74 -22.46
CA ASP A 426 -10.84 17.57 -23.33
C ASP A 426 -9.49 16.88 -23.65
N THR A 427 -9.17 15.74 -23.02
CA THR A 427 -7.99 14.93 -23.33
C THR A 427 -8.37 13.68 -24.12
N PRO A 428 -7.43 13.10 -24.90
CA PRO A 428 -7.70 11.90 -25.68
C PRO A 428 -7.56 10.58 -24.87
N ASN A 429 -7.39 10.64 -23.54
CA ASN A 429 -7.12 9.46 -22.71
C ASN A 429 -8.07 9.42 -21.52
N ASP A 430 -8.53 8.23 -21.13
CA ASP A 430 -9.32 8.06 -19.90
C ASP A 430 -8.42 8.12 -18.65
N GLU A 431 -8.42 9.25 -17.95
CA GLU A 431 -7.61 9.41 -16.72
C GLU A 431 -8.21 8.77 -15.48
N THR A 432 -9.46 8.28 -15.55
CA THR A 432 -10.18 7.81 -14.36
C THR A 432 -9.40 6.69 -13.65
N PHE A 433 -8.81 5.76 -14.40
CA PHE A 433 -8.16 4.58 -13.83
C PHE A 433 -6.74 4.33 -14.34
N THR A 434 -6.23 5.15 -15.26
CA THR A 434 -4.91 5.00 -15.89
C THR A 434 -4.32 6.36 -16.26
N LEU A 435 -3.00 6.51 -16.27
CA LEU A 435 -2.31 7.71 -16.77
C LEU A 435 -1.45 7.37 -18.00
N SER A 436 -2.07 6.70 -18.96
CA SER A 436 -1.43 6.03 -20.08
C SER A 436 -0.91 6.94 -21.19
N SER A 437 -1.18 8.24 -21.11
CA SER A 437 -0.89 9.22 -22.14
C SER A 437 0.60 9.52 -22.34
N THR A 438 1.05 9.78 -23.57
CA THR A 438 2.39 10.34 -23.83
C THR A 438 2.50 11.80 -23.37
N LEU A 439 3.73 12.30 -23.22
CA LEU A 439 3.96 13.71 -22.89
C LEU A 439 3.54 14.72 -23.96
N ALA A 440 3.27 14.26 -25.19
CA ALA A 440 2.77 15.13 -26.27
C ALA A 440 1.28 15.50 -26.08
N THR A 441 0.51 14.62 -25.44
CA THR A 441 -0.92 14.79 -25.12
C THR A 441 -1.16 14.36 -23.67
N PRO A 442 -0.62 15.11 -22.69
CA PRO A 442 -0.56 14.64 -21.31
C PRO A 442 -1.96 14.53 -20.68
N ALA A 443 -2.14 13.46 -19.91
CA ALA A 443 -3.27 13.23 -19.03
C ALA A 443 -3.47 14.40 -18.05
N ASN A 444 -4.71 14.72 -17.72
CA ASN A 444 -5.04 15.84 -16.84
C ASN A 444 -5.95 15.46 -15.65
N LEU A 445 -5.33 15.15 -14.50
CA LEU A 445 -6.07 15.00 -13.24
C LEU A 445 -6.53 16.36 -12.70
N THR A 446 -7.85 16.51 -12.52
CA THR A 446 -8.48 17.78 -12.14
C THR A 446 -8.36 18.12 -10.64
N GLY A 447 -8.26 17.13 -9.76
CA GLY A 447 -8.21 17.30 -8.30
C GLY A 447 -9.52 17.75 -7.64
N VAL A 448 -10.65 17.68 -8.36
CA VAL A 448 -11.97 18.15 -7.90
C VAL A 448 -12.77 17.04 -7.18
N TYR A 449 -12.35 15.78 -7.31
CA TYR A 449 -12.86 14.62 -6.55
C TYR A 449 -14.33 14.29 -6.83
N LYS A 450 -14.72 14.32 -8.11
CA LYS A 450 -16.11 14.20 -8.56
C LYS A 450 -16.55 12.80 -8.97
N LEU A 451 -15.65 11.82 -9.00
CA LEU A 451 -15.98 10.45 -9.38
C LEU A 451 -17.17 9.93 -8.56
N PRO A 452 -18.22 9.37 -9.18
CA PRO A 452 -19.40 8.87 -8.46
C PRO A 452 -19.04 7.85 -7.37
N LEU A 453 -19.75 7.85 -6.25
CA LEU A 453 -19.38 7.01 -5.09
C LEU A 453 -19.44 5.51 -5.38
N GLU A 454 -20.31 5.08 -6.28
CA GLU A 454 -20.44 3.71 -6.74
C GLU A 454 -19.28 3.24 -7.63
N GLU A 455 -18.49 4.15 -8.19
CA GLU A 455 -17.34 3.84 -9.04
C GLU A 455 -16.02 3.78 -8.23
N ARG A 456 -16.04 4.24 -6.96
CA ARG A 456 -14.87 4.32 -6.09
C ARG A 456 -14.58 3.01 -5.38
N GLN A 457 -13.31 2.65 -5.31
CA GLN A 457 -12.85 1.46 -4.61
C GLN A 457 -11.46 1.64 -4.01
N PRO A 458 -11.13 0.89 -2.94
CA PRO A 458 -9.79 0.88 -2.38
C PRO A 458 -8.81 0.06 -3.22
N LEU A 459 -7.53 0.39 -3.09
CA LEU A 459 -6.43 -0.38 -3.63
C LEU A 459 -6.17 -1.63 -2.79
N GLU A 460 -5.84 -2.72 -3.47
CA GLU A 460 -5.24 -3.89 -2.84
C GLU A 460 -3.78 -3.60 -2.52
N ILE A 461 -3.43 -3.70 -1.24
CA ILE A 461 -2.09 -3.54 -0.71
C ILE A 461 -1.48 -4.91 -0.58
N ARG A 462 -0.28 -5.09 -1.12
CA ARG A 462 0.59 -6.20 -0.76
C ARG A 462 1.63 -5.70 0.22
N ALA A 463 1.74 -6.39 1.36
CA ALA A 463 2.71 -6.05 2.39
C ALA A 463 3.66 -7.20 2.68
N THR A 464 4.95 -6.89 2.83
CA THR A 464 5.94 -7.83 3.33
C THR A 464 5.84 -7.85 4.85
N GLN A 465 5.22 -8.89 5.38
CA GLN A 465 5.06 -9.13 6.80
C GLN A 465 6.37 -9.64 7.40
N ILE A 466 6.81 -9.03 8.50
CA ILE A 466 8.01 -9.38 9.25
C ILE A 466 7.59 -9.68 10.70
N ASP A 467 7.89 -10.90 11.15
CA ASP A 467 7.64 -11.32 12.54
C ASP A 467 8.79 -10.89 13.45
N MET A 468 8.55 -9.86 14.26
CA MET A 468 9.57 -9.26 15.12
C MET A 468 10.02 -10.18 16.26
N ASN A 469 9.13 -11.05 16.76
CA ASN A 469 9.48 -12.02 17.78
C ASN A 469 10.36 -13.14 17.21
N VAL A 470 10.13 -13.58 15.98
CA VAL A 470 11.01 -14.58 15.34
C VAL A 470 12.39 -13.98 15.10
N LEU A 471 12.46 -12.75 14.58
CA LEU A 471 13.74 -12.10 14.28
C LEU A 471 14.58 -11.85 15.55
N ARG A 472 13.98 -11.35 16.64
CA ARG A 472 14.71 -11.09 17.89
C ARG A 472 15.20 -12.36 18.61
N MET A 473 14.56 -13.50 18.34
CA MET A 473 14.84 -14.77 19.01
C MET A 473 15.78 -15.68 18.21
N THR A 474 15.97 -15.41 16.91
CA THR A 474 16.79 -16.25 16.04
C THR A 474 18.23 -15.74 16.01
N GLU A 475 19.15 -16.56 16.54
CA GLU A 475 20.59 -16.30 16.50
C GLU A 475 21.16 -16.54 15.09
N ILE A 476 22.12 -15.72 14.71
CA ILE A 476 22.92 -15.86 13.49
C ILE A 476 24.40 -15.72 13.86
N SER A 477 25.24 -16.52 13.20
CA SER A 477 26.69 -16.40 13.39
C SER A 477 27.20 -15.10 12.79
N ASN A 478 28.16 -14.44 13.44
CA ASN A 478 28.88 -13.33 12.84
C ASN A 478 30.17 -13.85 12.17
N THR A 479 30.13 -14.00 10.84
CA THR A 479 31.25 -14.51 10.05
C THR A 479 32.14 -13.39 9.48
N GLU A 480 31.61 -12.17 9.39
CA GLU A 480 32.29 -11.02 8.82
C GLU A 480 33.25 -10.33 9.81
N VAL A 481 32.92 -10.32 11.09
CA VAL A 481 33.70 -9.59 12.12
C VAL A 481 34.76 -10.48 12.78
N GLY A 482 35.45 -11.31 11.98
CA GLY A 482 36.42 -12.32 12.45
C GLY A 482 37.26 -11.85 13.65
N THR A 483 37.07 -12.46 14.83
CA THR A 483 37.82 -12.21 16.10
C THR A 483 37.94 -10.79 16.67
N ASP A 484 37.62 -9.72 15.93
CA ASP A 484 37.96 -8.35 16.30
C ASP A 484 36.87 -7.66 17.16
N ILE A 485 35.61 -8.10 17.09
CA ILE A 485 34.53 -7.68 18.00
C ILE A 485 33.75 -8.90 18.54
N PRO A 486 34.32 -9.69 19.48
CA PRO A 486 33.66 -10.87 20.02
C PRO A 486 32.31 -10.60 20.72
N ALA A 487 32.05 -9.36 21.12
CA ALA A 487 30.86 -8.97 21.86
C ALA A 487 29.55 -9.06 21.06
N LEU A 488 29.63 -9.15 19.72
CA LEU A 488 28.50 -9.27 18.78
C LEU A 488 28.29 -10.72 18.27
N ASN A 489 28.85 -11.73 18.94
CA ASN A 489 28.69 -13.15 18.55
C ASN A 489 28.10 -14.00 19.70
N PRO A 490 26.93 -14.65 19.52
CA PRO A 490 26.09 -14.61 18.32
C PRO A 490 25.47 -13.23 18.10
N GLU A 491 25.15 -12.94 16.85
CA GLU A 491 24.25 -11.86 16.46
C GLU A 491 22.82 -12.44 16.35
N TYR A 492 21.81 -11.60 16.17
CA TYR A 492 20.42 -12.00 15.95
C TYR A 492 19.91 -11.51 14.59
N LEU A 493 18.90 -12.17 14.03
CA LEU A 493 18.26 -11.70 12.79
C LEU A 493 17.69 -10.29 12.92
N LEU A 494 17.22 -9.92 14.12
CA LEU A 494 17.08 -8.53 14.52
C LEU A 494 18.42 -8.06 15.12
N PRO A 495 19.25 -7.30 14.40
CA PRO A 495 20.63 -6.99 14.79
C PRO A 495 20.72 -6.23 16.11
N TYR A 496 21.82 -6.33 16.84
CA TYR A 496 22.05 -5.51 18.04
C TYR A 496 21.97 -4.00 17.78
N SER A 497 22.31 -3.52 16.58
CA SER A 497 22.14 -2.11 16.17
C SER A 497 20.67 -1.67 16.13
N GLY A 498 19.74 -2.63 16.05
CA GLY A 498 18.31 -2.40 15.83
C GLY A 498 17.93 -2.08 14.39
N LEU A 499 18.89 -1.87 13.48
CA LEU A 499 18.62 -1.36 12.15
C LEU A 499 18.06 -2.43 11.20
N VAL A 500 16.84 -2.18 10.73
CA VAL A 500 16.16 -2.97 9.69
C VAL A 500 15.77 -2.03 8.56
N TYR A 501 16.30 -2.26 7.36
CA TYR A 501 15.86 -1.57 6.15
C TYR A 501 14.98 -2.50 5.32
N ALA A 502 13.72 -2.12 5.09
CA ALA A 502 12.77 -2.96 4.37
C ALA A 502 12.10 -2.18 3.23
N SER A 503 12.05 -2.79 2.04
CA SER A 503 11.55 -2.13 0.83
C SER A 503 10.90 -3.12 -0.13
N ARG A 504 10.13 -2.58 -1.07
CA ARG A 504 9.41 -3.31 -2.12
C ARG A 504 9.65 -2.67 -3.48
N ASP A 505 10.13 -3.45 -4.44
CA ASP A 505 10.41 -2.99 -5.81
C ASP A 505 9.15 -2.94 -6.71
N ASP A 506 8.03 -3.55 -6.28
CA ASP A 506 6.72 -3.42 -6.94
C ASP A 506 5.88 -2.23 -6.45
N ALA A 507 6.36 -1.50 -5.44
CA ALA A 507 5.68 -0.29 -5.00
C ALA A 507 5.90 0.83 -6.03
N LEU A 508 4.81 1.45 -6.48
CA LEU A 508 4.85 2.53 -7.46
C LEU A 508 4.43 3.83 -6.77
N PRO A 509 5.28 4.86 -6.75
CA PRO A 509 4.94 6.15 -6.17
C PRO A 509 3.92 6.89 -7.04
N ASP A 510 3.26 7.86 -6.44
CA ASP A 510 2.44 8.85 -7.12
C ASP A 510 3.26 9.61 -8.16
N ARG A 511 2.75 9.64 -9.39
CA ARG A 511 3.35 10.30 -10.55
C ARG A 511 2.36 11.23 -11.24
N SER A 512 1.55 11.95 -10.48
CA SER A 512 0.61 12.95 -10.97
C SER A 512 1.30 14.15 -11.65
N ASP A 513 2.48 14.57 -11.18
CA ASP A 513 3.30 15.56 -11.88
C ASP A 513 4.16 14.87 -12.94
N ARG A 514 3.98 15.33 -14.18
CA ARG A 514 4.59 14.75 -15.38
C ARG A 514 5.31 15.83 -16.18
N THR A 515 5.91 16.79 -15.48
CA THR A 515 6.64 17.89 -16.12
C THR A 515 7.76 17.32 -17.01
N PRO A 516 7.86 17.72 -18.30
CA PRO A 516 8.93 17.25 -19.17
C PRO A 516 10.31 17.73 -18.72
N ASP A 517 11.32 16.88 -18.85
CA ASP A 517 12.73 17.16 -18.52
C ASP A 517 13.47 18.04 -19.56
N GLY A 518 12.78 18.41 -20.65
CA GLY A 518 13.36 19.16 -21.77
C GLY A 518 14.08 18.27 -22.81
N THR A 519 14.07 16.95 -22.62
CA THR A 519 14.47 15.95 -23.60
C THR A 519 13.23 15.20 -24.10
N ASN A 520 13.17 13.89 -23.94
CA ASN A 520 12.05 13.02 -24.30
C ASN A 520 11.55 12.24 -23.07
N GLY A 521 11.65 12.81 -21.86
CA GLY A 521 11.31 12.15 -20.60
C GLY A 521 10.54 13.04 -19.61
N ILE A 522 9.99 12.44 -18.56
CA ILE A 522 9.52 13.18 -17.38
C ILE A 522 10.75 13.57 -16.54
N ASP A 523 10.73 14.77 -15.99
CA ASP A 523 11.66 15.18 -14.94
C ASP A 523 11.33 14.39 -13.65
N GLU A 524 12.06 13.29 -13.43
CA GLU A 524 11.85 12.40 -12.29
C GLU A 524 12.08 13.12 -10.95
N GLU A 525 12.96 14.13 -10.88
CA GLU A 525 13.21 14.87 -9.65
C GLU A 525 12.06 15.84 -9.35
N SER A 526 11.57 16.54 -10.37
CA SER A 526 10.36 17.37 -10.24
C SER A 526 9.15 16.51 -9.87
N SER A 527 8.97 15.35 -10.50
CA SER A 527 7.84 14.45 -10.22
C SER A 527 7.86 13.91 -8.79
N LYS A 528 9.03 13.49 -8.27
CA LYS A 528 9.20 13.07 -6.87
C LYS A 528 8.91 14.19 -5.87
N LEU A 529 9.22 15.44 -6.22
CA LEU A 529 9.05 16.58 -5.31
C LEU A 529 7.61 17.13 -5.34
N LEU A 530 6.99 17.18 -6.52
CA LEU A 530 5.73 17.87 -6.75
C LEU A 530 4.51 16.95 -6.59
N SER A 531 4.53 15.72 -7.11
CA SER A 531 3.37 14.80 -7.06
C SER A 531 2.87 14.59 -5.61
N PRO A 532 3.74 14.38 -4.60
CA PRO A 532 3.28 14.24 -3.20
C PRO A 532 2.63 15.51 -2.61
N THR A 533 2.72 16.65 -3.28
CA THR A 533 2.25 17.96 -2.79
C THR A 533 1.14 18.57 -3.64
N ASP A 534 0.82 18.00 -4.79
CA ASP A 534 -0.05 18.61 -5.80
C ASP A 534 -1.54 18.26 -5.65
N TYR A 535 -1.91 17.51 -4.59
CA TYR A 535 -3.26 17.04 -4.23
C TYR A 535 -4.00 16.21 -5.30
N LYS A 536 -3.34 15.88 -6.41
CA LYS A 536 -3.87 15.01 -7.45
C LYS A 536 -3.59 13.57 -7.05
N LEU A 537 -4.52 12.68 -7.35
CA LEU A 537 -4.41 11.27 -6.96
C LEU A 537 -4.07 10.43 -8.18
N ASP A 538 -2.83 9.96 -8.28
CA ASP A 538 -2.44 9.04 -9.35
C ASP A 538 -3.14 7.67 -9.18
N PRO A 539 -3.98 7.22 -10.15
CA PRO A 539 -4.66 5.94 -10.09
C PRO A 539 -3.75 4.73 -10.39
N THR A 540 -2.55 4.97 -10.91
CA THR A 540 -1.53 3.95 -11.24
C THR A 540 -0.54 3.68 -10.10
N ARG A 541 -0.63 4.45 -9.01
CA ARG A 541 0.22 4.24 -7.82
C ARG A 541 -0.09 2.91 -7.14
N ARG A 542 0.93 2.33 -6.50
CA ARG A 542 0.83 1.05 -5.78
C ARG A 542 1.47 1.20 -4.40
N PRO A 543 0.68 1.54 -3.36
CA PRO A 543 1.18 1.75 -2.00
C PRO A 543 1.45 0.45 -1.25
N ASN A 544 2.10 -0.51 -1.91
CA ASN A 544 2.57 -1.76 -1.31
C ASN A 544 3.60 -1.46 -0.23
N GLY A 545 3.58 -2.20 0.87
CA GLY A 545 4.24 -1.78 2.10
C GLY A 545 4.94 -2.87 2.91
N ILE A 546 5.32 -2.53 4.13
CA ILE A 546 5.92 -3.43 5.12
C ILE A 546 4.97 -3.58 6.31
N MET A 547 4.80 -4.78 6.84
CA MET A 547 3.95 -5.00 8.01
C MET A 547 4.75 -5.64 9.14
N LEU A 548 4.71 -5.04 10.32
CA LEU A 548 5.29 -5.58 11.54
C LEU A 548 4.21 -6.30 12.36
N VAL A 549 4.53 -7.52 12.79
CA VAL A 549 3.68 -8.34 13.65
C VAL A 549 4.47 -8.93 14.81
N ASN A 550 3.76 -9.38 15.86
CA ASN A 550 4.34 -10.08 17.00
C ASN A 550 5.52 -9.32 17.63
N GLY A 551 5.38 -8.00 17.78
CA GLY A 551 6.43 -7.10 18.25
C GLY A 551 6.27 -6.65 19.70
N GLN A 552 5.52 -7.38 20.53
CA GLN A 552 5.24 -7.00 21.92
C GLN A 552 6.53 -6.87 22.77
N GLU A 553 7.54 -7.68 22.49
CA GLU A 553 8.86 -7.61 23.10
C GLU A 553 9.93 -7.47 22.01
N LEU A 554 10.98 -6.68 22.28
CA LEU A 554 12.09 -6.50 21.33
C LEU A 554 13.46 -6.85 21.90
N ASN A 555 13.61 -7.20 23.17
CA ASN A 555 14.89 -7.65 23.71
C ASN A 555 15.43 -8.90 22.96
N ARG A 556 16.75 -9.04 22.85
CA ARG A 556 17.35 -10.15 22.07
C ARG A 556 17.41 -11.45 22.87
N GLY A 557 17.07 -12.56 22.22
CA GLY A 557 17.16 -13.92 22.76
C GLY A 557 16.37 -14.18 24.05
N GLY A 558 15.42 -13.33 24.41
CA GLY A 558 14.67 -13.42 25.67
C GLY A 558 15.48 -13.07 26.92
N ASN A 559 16.77 -12.72 26.81
CA ASN A 559 17.62 -12.38 27.95
C ASN A 559 17.49 -10.91 28.31
N ASN A 560 16.97 -10.60 29.50
CA ASN A 560 16.92 -9.22 30.01
C ASN A 560 18.03 -8.88 31.02
N SER A 561 18.92 -9.83 31.33
CA SER A 561 19.99 -9.62 32.31
C SER A 561 21.30 -9.16 31.67
N VAL A 562 21.92 -8.14 32.27
CA VAL A 562 23.20 -7.53 31.85
C VAL A 562 24.18 -7.49 33.00
N SER A 563 25.48 -7.39 32.69
CA SER A 563 26.53 -7.32 33.72
C SER A 563 27.57 -6.23 33.49
N THR A 564 27.72 -5.76 32.25
CA THR A 564 28.68 -4.72 31.87
C THR A 564 27.98 -3.56 31.18
N VAL A 565 28.62 -2.39 31.14
CA VAL A 565 28.08 -1.23 30.39
C VAL A 565 27.99 -1.56 28.90
N GLU A 566 28.96 -2.29 28.34
CA GLU A 566 28.98 -2.74 26.95
C GLU A 566 27.77 -3.60 26.62
N ASP A 567 27.39 -4.55 27.50
CA ASP A 567 26.19 -5.37 27.31
C ASP A 567 24.91 -4.53 27.19
N VAL A 568 24.87 -3.40 27.90
CA VAL A 568 23.71 -2.52 27.89
C VAL A 568 23.67 -1.67 26.62
N VAL A 569 24.79 -1.07 26.23
CA VAL A 569 24.80 -0.10 25.11
C VAL A 569 24.93 -0.75 23.74
N LYS A 570 25.38 -2.01 23.66
CA LYS A 570 25.47 -2.75 22.39
C LYS A 570 24.09 -3.09 21.84
N GLU A 571 23.14 -3.46 22.70
CA GLU A 571 21.77 -3.79 22.31
C GLU A 571 20.94 -2.51 22.24
N LYS A 572 20.76 -2.01 21.02
CA LYS A 572 19.77 -1.00 20.67
C LYS A 572 18.42 -1.67 20.45
N GLY A 573 17.37 -0.86 20.34
CA GLY A 573 16.02 -1.37 20.12
C GLY A 573 15.73 -1.71 18.66
N LEU A 574 14.82 -0.98 18.01
CA LEU A 574 14.47 -1.18 16.60
C LEU A 574 14.46 0.16 15.87
N ILE A 575 15.28 0.27 14.83
CA ILE A 575 15.20 1.33 13.83
C ILE A 575 14.69 0.67 12.55
N LEU A 576 13.38 0.74 12.29
CA LEU A 576 12.83 0.32 11.01
C LEU A 576 12.88 1.49 10.04
N VAL A 577 13.47 1.28 8.87
CA VAL A 577 13.49 2.25 7.78
C VAL A 577 12.85 1.66 6.53
N SER A 578 11.92 2.39 5.95
CA SER A 578 11.26 2.00 4.71
C SER A 578 10.94 3.21 3.85
N ASN A 579 11.27 3.15 2.56
CA ASN A 579 10.78 4.13 1.59
C ASN A 579 9.29 3.98 1.26
N VAL A 580 8.66 2.87 1.67
CA VAL A 580 7.27 2.52 1.37
C VAL A 580 6.38 2.59 2.64
N PRO A 581 5.05 2.49 2.52
CA PRO A 581 4.14 2.51 3.67
C PRO A 581 4.41 1.36 4.66
N THR A 582 4.22 1.62 5.95
CA THR A 582 4.41 0.63 7.02
C THR A 582 3.12 0.42 7.82
N TYR A 583 2.88 -0.82 8.25
CA TYR A 583 1.74 -1.23 9.06
C TYR A 583 2.24 -1.88 10.35
N ILE A 584 1.61 -1.59 11.49
CA ILE A 584 1.80 -2.33 12.74
C ILE A 584 0.47 -3.02 13.06
N LYS A 585 0.50 -4.34 13.26
CA LYS A 585 -0.70 -5.10 13.66
C LYS A 585 -0.60 -5.56 15.10
N GLY A 586 -1.60 -5.19 15.91
CA GLY A 586 -1.71 -5.57 17.31
C GLY A 586 -0.82 -4.74 18.25
N ASP A 587 -0.62 -5.26 19.45
CA ASP A 587 0.23 -4.63 20.46
C ASP A 587 1.71 -4.66 20.07
N PHE A 588 2.42 -3.56 20.33
CA PHE A 588 3.80 -3.37 19.87
C PHE A 588 4.68 -2.66 20.90
N ASN A 589 5.82 -3.28 21.20
CA ASN A 589 6.88 -2.82 22.09
C ASN A 589 6.38 -2.41 23.48
N LEU A 590 5.86 -3.36 24.25
CA LEU A 590 5.24 -3.11 25.55
C LEU A 590 6.29 -2.92 26.65
N HIS A 591 5.98 -2.00 27.57
CA HIS A 591 6.60 -1.96 28.90
C HIS A 591 6.01 -3.05 29.79
N ASP A 592 6.85 -3.87 30.43
CA ASP A 592 6.41 -4.80 31.47
C ASP A 592 6.54 -4.21 32.90
N HIS A 593 7.19 -3.05 33.02
CA HIS A 593 7.28 -2.24 34.22
C HIS A 593 6.80 -0.81 33.93
N TYR A 594 6.11 -0.16 34.87
CA TYR A 594 5.64 1.22 34.71
C TYR A 594 6.55 2.21 35.42
N GLU A 595 6.52 3.49 35.01
CA GLU A 595 7.32 4.59 35.60
C GLU A 595 7.17 4.68 37.14
N PHE A 596 5.99 4.35 37.66
CA PHE A 596 5.67 4.41 39.08
C PHE A 596 5.11 3.09 39.62
N GLU A 597 5.39 2.81 40.90
CA GLU A 597 4.77 1.69 41.62
C GLU A 597 3.24 1.85 41.64
N GLY A 598 2.51 0.78 41.29
CA GLY A 598 1.05 0.76 41.30
C GLY A 598 0.36 0.78 39.94
N GLY A 599 1.11 0.84 38.82
CA GLY A 599 0.59 0.65 37.47
C GLY A 599 0.88 1.80 36.51
N GLY A 600 0.27 1.74 35.31
CA GLY A 600 0.50 2.67 34.20
C GLY A 600 -0.05 4.08 34.38
N ILE A 601 -0.03 4.84 33.29
CA ILE A 601 -0.46 6.25 33.26
C ILE A 601 -1.95 6.33 33.58
N ASP A 602 -2.27 6.91 34.74
CA ASP A 602 -3.64 7.29 35.08
C ASP A 602 -3.93 8.68 34.49
N TRP A 603 -4.74 8.70 33.42
CA TRP A 603 -5.18 9.92 32.73
C TRP A 603 -6.10 10.81 33.56
N ASN A 604 -6.49 10.39 34.78
CA ASN A 604 -7.07 11.30 35.75
C ASN A 604 -6.04 12.34 36.18
N PHE A 605 -6.28 13.62 35.86
CA PHE A 605 -5.40 14.74 36.18
C PHE A 605 -4.88 14.74 37.64
N ALA A 606 -5.72 14.42 38.62
CA ALA A 606 -5.32 14.42 40.03
C ALA A 606 -4.43 13.22 40.40
N ALA A 607 -4.59 12.10 39.70
CA ALA A 607 -3.75 10.92 39.86
C ALA A 607 -2.43 11.05 39.09
N TYR A 608 -2.46 11.66 37.90
CA TYR A 608 -1.26 11.95 37.10
C TYR A 608 -0.26 12.82 37.87
N TYR A 609 -0.72 13.96 38.42
CA TYR A 609 0.12 14.90 39.18
C TYR A 609 0.28 14.57 40.67
N ASN A 610 0.02 13.32 41.10
CA ASN A 610 0.15 12.95 42.51
C ASN A 610 1.64 12.97 42.95
N PRO A 611 2.06 13.91 43.83
CA PRO A 611 3.47 14.06 44.22
C PRO A 611 3.99 12.92 45.10
N ASN A 612 3.13 11.99 45.53
CA ASN A 612 3.50 10.86 46.38
C ASN A 612 3.73 9.55 45.59
N LYS A 613 3.72 9.58 44.26
CA LYS A 613 4.05 8.40 43.46
C LYS A 613 5.51 8.00 43.69
N VAL A 614 5.75 6.71 43.87
CA VAL A 614 7.08 6.14 44.06
C VAL A 614 7.59 5.71 42.68
N PRO A 615 8.72 6.24 42.19
CA PRO A 615 9.31 5.78 40.94
C PRO A 615 9.70 4.31 41.02
N ASN A 616 9.41 3.56 39.97
CA ASN A 616 9.79 2.16 39.87
C ASN A 616 11.27 2.06 39.45
N PRO A 617 12.14 1.43 40.24
CA PRO A 617 13.56 1.29 39.91
C PRO A 617 13.85 0.32 38.75
N GLU A 618 12.85 -0.41 38.26
CA GLU A 618 12.96 -1.40 37.18
C GLU A 618 12.44 -0.89 35.83
N PHE A 619 11.91 0.35 35.78
CA PHE A 619 11.35 0.95 34.57
C PHE A 619 12.43 1.35 33.55
N ALA A 620 12.18 1.04 32.28
CA ALA A 620 13.03 1.44 31.14
C ALA A 620 14.52 1.11 31.34
N CYS A 621 14.85 -0.01 31.97
CA CYS A 621 16.23 -0.44 32.16
C CYS A 621 16.34 -1.96 32.20
N ARG A 622 17.55 -2.50 32.02
CA ARG A 622 17.77 -3.95 31.98
C ARG A 622 18.21 -4.47 33.34
N GLY A 623 17.74 -5.65 33.73
CA GLY A 623 18.11 -6.28 34.99
C GLY A 623 19.63 -6.43 35.13
N GLY A 624 20.22 -5.83 36.15
CA GLY A 624 21.67 -5.83 36.35
C GLY A 624 22.41 -4.60 35.79
N ASP A 625 21.73 -3.62 35.18
CA ASP A 625 22.36 -2.45 34.53
C ASP A 625 23.28 -1.68 35.50
N PRO A 626 24.61 -1.68 35.30
CA PRO A 626 25.55 -1.04 36.22
C PRO A 626 25.53 0.50 36.15
N ARG A 627 24.82 1.10 35.18
CA ARG A 627 24.66 2.55 35.05
C ARG A 627 23.63 3.11 36.04
N ILE A 628 22.72 2.27 36.55
CA ILE A 628 21.58 2.69 37.37
C ILE A 628 21.75 2.23 38.83
N PRO A 629 21.50 3.10 39.83
CA PRO A 629 21.53 2.72 41.24
C PRO A 629 20.60 1.53 41.54
N GLY A 630 21.12 0.51 42.23
CA GLY A 630 20.36 -0.70 42.54
C GLY A 630 20.34 -1.74 41.41
N ASN A 631 21.10 -1.53 40.35
CA ASN A 631 21.26 -2.43 39.21
C ASN A 631 19.92 -2.83 38.58
N CYS A 632 18.95 -1.91 38.52
CA CYS A 632 17.63 -2.12 37.91
C CYS A 632 16.96 -3.44 38.35
N GLY A 633 16.80 -3.65 39.67
CA GLY A 633 16.18 -4.87 40.19
C GLY A 633 17.08 -6.11 40.28
N GLY A 634 18.30 -6.06 39.73
CA GLY A 634 19.23 -7.19 39.69
C GLY A 634 18.92 -8.21 38.59
N SER A 635 19.50 -9.41 38.67
CA SER A 635 19.34 -10.43 37.62
C SER A 635 17.91 -10.96 37.58
N GLY A 636 17.27 -10.86 36.42
CA GLY A 636 15.87 -11.24 36.19
C GLY A 636 14.85 -10.14 36.49
N GLY A 637 15.28 -8.96 36.94
CA GLY A 637 14.44 -7.75 37.01
C GLY A 637 14.55 -6.89 35.75
N GLY A 638 13.97 -5.69 35.81
CA GLY A 638 14.04 -4.69 34.75
C GLY A 638 13.09 -4.94 33.58
N ASP A 639 13.03 -3.97 32.69
CA ASP A 639 12.11 -3.84 31.57
C ASP A 639 12.57 -4.55 30.30
N LYS A 640 11.64 -5.21 29.62
CA LYS A 640 11.90 -5.84 28.31
C LYS A 640 11.70 -4.89 27.13
N TRP A 641 11.07 -3.74 27.35
CA TRP A 641 10.93 -2.67 26.36
C TRP A 641 12.28 -2.22 25.80
N ARG A 642 12.30 -1.80 24.53
CA ARG A 642 13.46 -1.17 23.89
C ARG A 642 13.01 0.05 23.08
N PRO A 643 13.87 1.06 22.87
CA PRO A 643 13.59 2.16 21.93
C PRO A 643 13.12 1.68 20.56
N VAL A 644 12.10 2.31 20.01
CA VAL A 644 11.66 2.01 18.64
C VAL A 644 11.51 3.28 17.86
N GLU A 645 12.17 3.34 16.72
CA GLU A 645 12.10 4.39 15.72
C GLU A 645 11.64 3.78 14.40
N ILE A 646 10.48 4.23 13.88
CA ILE A 646 9.97 3.80 12.58
C ILE A 646 9.97 5.00 11.64
N MET A 647 10.82 4.92 10.61
CA MET A 647 10.93 5.89 9.53
C MET A 647 10.31 5.31 8.26
N SER A 648 9.15 5.84 7.85
CA SER A 648 8.40 5.29 6.72
C SER A 648 7.71 6.34 5.86
N ASP A 649 7.25 5.95 4.67
CA ASP A 649 6.40 6.80 3.83
C ASP A 649 5.12 7.23 4.55
N SER A 650 4.48 6.27 5.22
CA SER A 650 3.35 6.47 6.12
C SER A 650 3.29 5.32 7.12
N LEU A 651 2.58 5.49 8.24
CA LEU A 651 2.40 4.44 9.25
C LEU A 651 0.92 4.24 9.57
N THR A 652 0.45 3.01 9.46
CA THR A 652 -0.93 2.62 9.80
C THR A 652 -0.92 1.62 10.96
N ILE A 653 -1.80 1.84 11.94
CA ILE A 653 -2.01 0.89 13.04
C ILE A 653 -3.26 0.06 12.76
N LEU A 654 -3.12 -1.25 12.88
CA LEU A 654 -4.17 -2.25 12.75
C LEU A 654 -4.39 -2.92 14.11
N SER A 655 -5.64 -3.17 14.45
CA SER A 655 -6.01 -3.93 15.63
C SER A 655 -5.56 -5.39 15.54
N ASP A 656 -5.54 -6.11 16.67
CA ASP A 656 -5.14 -7.52 16.68
C ASP A 656 -6.11 -8.40 15.87
N GLY A 657 -7.42 -8.11 15.92
CA GLY A 657 -8.43 -8.84 15.15
C GLY A 657 -8.65 -8.33 13.72
N PHE A 658 -7.76 -7.49 13.17
CA PHE A 658 -7.84 -7.12 11.76
C PHE A 658 -7.65 -8.37 10.88
N ARG A 659 -8.69 -8.74 10.14
CA ARG A 659 -8.69 -9.88 9.20
C ARG A 659 -8.46 -9.42 7.76
N PHE A 660 -7.40 -9.93 7.13
CA PHE A 660 -7.09 -9.60 5.74
C PHE A 660 -8.21 -10.05 4.78
N GLY A 661 -8.65 -11.30 4.91
CA GLY A 661 -9.68 -11.89 4.04
C GLY A 661 -9.19 -12.18 2.62
N PHE A 662 -10.13 -12.50 1.73
CA PHE A 662 -9.85 -12.95 0.36
C PHE A 662 -10.67 -12.22 -0.70
N ARG A 663 -10.19 -12.22 -1.94
CA ARG A 663 -10.81 -11.51 -3.08
C ARG A 663 -12.24 -11.95 -3.36
N ASN A 664 -12.53 -13.25 -3.25
CA ASN A 664 -13.87 -13.81 -3.48
C ASN A 664 -14.91 -13.33 -2.45
N GLU A 665 -14.49 -12.93 -1.25
CA GLU A 665 -15.40 -12.43 -0.19
C GLU A 665 -15.97 -11.04 -0.50
N GLY A 666 -15.35 -10.31 -1.43
CA GLY A 666 -15.73 -8.95 -1.83
C GLY A 666 -15.84 -8.74 -3.34
N ASP A 667 -15.95 -9.82 -4.13
CA ASP A 667 -16.00 -9.81 -5.60
C ASP A 667 -14.88 -8.98 -6.26
N PHE A 668 -13.68 -9.02 -5.68
CA PHE A 668 -12.58 -8.14 -6.10
C PHE A 668 -12.14 -8.40 -7.55
N ASP A 669 -12.17 -9.65 -8.01
CA ASP A 669 -11.78 -10.03 -9.37
C ASP A 669 -12.78 -9.56 -10.44
N LEU A 670 -13.98 -9.10 -10.05
CA LEU A 670 -14.99 -8.56 -10.99
C LEU A 670 -14.78 -7.07 -11.30
N ARG A 671 -13.90 -6.41 -10.53
CA ARG A 671 -13.58 -4.98 -10.64
C ARG A 671 -12.82 -4.66 -11.92
N ASN A 672 -12.72 -3.37 -12.23
CA ASN A 672 -11.81 -2.93 -13.29
C ASN A 672 -10.39 -2.71 -12.76
N ASN A 673 -9.64 -3.80 -12.67
CA ASN A 673 -8.22 -3.79 -12.31
C ASN A 673 -7.31 -3.54 -13.53
N ALA A 674 -7.85 -3.66 -14.74
CA ALA A 674 -7.12 -3.52 -16.01
C ALA A 674 -6.98 -2.08 -16.52
N GLY A 675 -7.84 -1.15 -16.07
CA GLY A 675 -7.83 0.24 -16.55
C GLY A 675 -8.73 0.44 -17.77
N ASN A 676 -8.34 1.30 -18.71
CA ASN A 676 -9.09 1.53 -19.97
C ASN A 676 -8.38 0.96 -21.21
N VAL A 677 -7.52 -0.04 -21.04
CA VAL A 677 -6.78 -0.65 -22.16
C VAL A 677 -7.71 -1.37 -23.13
N VAL A 678 -7.31 -1.45 -24.40
CA VAL A 678 -7.93 -2.31 -25.42
C VAL A 678 -7.57 -3.78 -25.15
N ILE A 679 -8.59 -4.61 -24.96
CA ILE A 679 -8.44 -6.08 -24.94
C ILE A 679 -8.60 -6.60 -26.37
N GLY A 680 -7.95 -7.71 -26.75
CA GLY A 680 -7.87 -8.20 -28.13
C GLY A 680 -9.19 -8.56 -28.81
N GLY A 681 -10.03 -7.54 -29.09
CA GLY A 681 -11.35 -7.58 -29.69
C GLY A 681 -12.52 -7.85 -28.72
N TYR A 682 -13.65 -7.20 -28.98
CA TYR A 682 -14.97 -7.54 -28.45
C TYR A 682 -15.97 -7.75 -29.59
N ASP A 683 -16.63 -8.91 -29.62
CA ASP A 683 -17.58 -9.28 -30.68
C ASP A 683 -18.92 -8.58 -30.44
N LEU A 684 -19.06 -7.38 -31.00
CA LEU A 684 -20.16 -6.45 -30.74
C LEU A 684 -21.41 -6.81 -31.53
N ASP A 685 -21.26 -7.38 -32.72
CA ASP A 685 -22.39 -7.90 -33.51
C ASP A 685 -22.68 -9.39 -33.29
N GLY A 686 -21.80 -10.11 -32.58
CA GLY A 686 -22.00 -11.50 -32.16
C GLY A 686 -21.86 -12.50 -33.31
N ASP A 687 -21.15 -12.15 -34.40
CA ASP A 687 -20.96 -13.01 -35.56
C ASP A 687 -19.80 -14.02 -35.42
N GLY A 688 -19.00 -13.87 -34.35
CA GLY A 688 -17.83 -14.68 -34.03
C GLY A 688 -16.52 -14.20 -34.64
N ASN A 689 -16.46 -13.00 -35.23
CA ASN A 689 -15.27 -12.45 -35.91
C ASN A 689 -14.93 -11.00 -35.52
N ILE A 690 -13.99 -10.86 -34.59
CA ILE A 690 -13.46 -9.55 -34.16
C ILE A 690 -12.52 -8.85 -35.16
N THR A 691 -12.07 -9.52 -36.24
CA THR A 691 -10.99 -9.03 -37.14
C THR A 691 -11.50 -8.38 -38.43
N ASP A 692 -12.68 -7.81 -38.36
CA ASP A 692 -13.49 -7.33 -39.49
C ASP A 692 -12.82 -6.32 -40.45
N ALA A 693 -11.60 -5.86 -40.17
CA ALA A 693 -10.87 -4.82 -40.86
C ALA A 693 -10.52 -5.02 -42.36
N SER A 694 -10.80 -6.16 -43.01
CA SER A 694 -10.27 -6.41 -44.37
C SER A 694 -11.26 -6.52 -45.54
N THR A 695 -12.59 -6.54 -45.33
CA THR A 695 -13.54 -6.66 -46.46
C THR A 695 -14.88 -5.92 -46.26
N GLY A 696 -14.86 -4.58 -46.15
CA GLY A 696 -16.09 -3.77 -46.23
C GLY A 696 -17.11 -4.02 -45.11
N ASN A 697 -16.62 -4.22 -43.89
CA ASN A 697 -17.36 -4.59 -42.70
C ASN A 697 -17.89 -3.41 -41.88
N PRO A 698 -18.90 -3.65 -41.02
CA PRO A 698 -19.63 -2.62 -40.29
C PRO A 698 -18.73 -1.98 -39.24
N THR A 699 -18.42 -0.71 -39.43
CA THR A 699 -17.96 0.11 -38.34
C THR A 699 -19.15 0.49 -37.45
N PHE A 700 -18.90 0.62 -36.15
CA PHE A 700 -19.95 0.90 -35.18
C PHE A 700 -19.96 2.37 -34.81
N SER A 701 -21.17 2.90 -34.59
CA SER A 701 -21.31 4.25 -34.06
C SER A 701 -21.54 4.20 -32.56
N GLU A 702 -20.68 4.90 -31.83
CA GLU A 702 -20.75 5.11 -30.38
C GLU A 702 -22.08 5.74 -29.96
N SER A 703 -22.62 6.62 -30.79
CA SER A 703 -23.93 7.26 -30.56
C SER A 703 -25.10 6.27 -30.45
N THR A 704 -24.93 5.05 -30.99
CA THR A 704 -25.90 3.95 -30.85
C THR A 704 -25.94 3.43 -29.42
N TYR A 705 -24.79 3.39 -28.76
CA TYR A 705 -24.59 2.78 -27.43
C TYR A 705 -24.51 3.83 -26.31
N ASP A 706 -24.24 5.10 -26.63
CA ASP A 706 -23.93 6.17 -25.67
C ASP A 706 -22.71 5.85 -24.78
N ILE A 707 -21.77 5.09 -25.36
CA ILE A 707 -20.53 4.62 -24.76
C ILE A 707 -19.38 5.08 -25.65
N ASP A 708 -18.33 5.60 -25.04
CA ASP A 708 -17.04 5.80 -25.69
C ASP A 708 -16.41 4.42 -25.87
N LEU A 709 -16.44 3.91 -27.09
CA LEU A 709 -16.04 2.53 -27.40
C LEU A 709 -14.52 2.42 -27.48
N ASN A 710 -13.85 3.42 -28.04
CA ASN A 710 -12.41 3.41 -28.29
C ASN A 710 -11.58 4.13 -27.21
N GLY A 711 -12.23 4.78 -26.24
CA GLY A 711 -11.60 5.42 -25.09
C GLY A 711 -10.96 6.77 -25.39
N ASN A 712 -11.35 7.45 -26.48
CA ASN A 712 -10.75 8.72 -26.90
C ASN A 712 -11.41 9.98 -26.31
N GLY A 713 -12.35 9.81 -25.36
CA GLY A 713 -13.10 10.89 -24.72
C GLY A 713 -14.32 11.37 -25.51
N VAL A 714 -14.57 10.82 -26.70
CA VAL A 714 -15.67 11.18 -27.59
C VAL A 714 -16.67 10.03 -27.68
N LYS A 715 -17.97 10.35 -27.75
CA LYS A 715 -19.07 9.36 -27.87
C LYS A 715 -19.83 9.46 -29.19
N THR A 716 -19.21 10.10 -30.17
CA THR A 716 -19.85 10.47 -31.44
C THR A 716 -19.16 9.86 -32.63
N ASP A 717 -18.14 9.02 -32.42
CA ASP A 717 -17.48 8.34 -33.52
C ASP A 717 -18.49 7.45 -34.24
N THR A 718 -18.42 7.46 -35.56
CA THR A 718 -19.28 6.66 -36.43
C THR A 718 -18.56 5.43 -36.95
N ASP A 719 -17.24 5.37 -36.79
CA ASP A 719 -16.36 4.41 -37.44
C ASP A 719 -15.45 3.62 -36.48
N VAL A 720 -16.00 3.06 -35.39
CA VAL A 720 -15.22 2.29 -34.40
C VAL A 720 -15.17 0.80 -34.78
N ALA A 721 -13.98 0.20 -34.74
CA ALA A 721 -13.79 -1.24 -34.99
C ALA A 721 -13.85 -2.05 -33.69
N GLU A 722 -14.25 -3.32 -33.79
CA GLU A 722 -14.32 -4.25 -32.66
C GLU A 722 -12.97 -4.52 -31.99
N THR A 723 -11.88 -4.40 -32.75
CA THR A 723 -10.51 -4.49 -32.23
C THR A 723 -10.12 -3.34 -31.34
N ASP A 724 -10.85 -2.23 -31.39
CA ASP A 724 -10.52 -0.99 -30.69
C ASP A 724 -11.37 -0.81 -29.42
N ILE A 725 -12.24 -1.79 -29.12
CA ILE A 725 -13.14 -1.72 -27.96
C ILE A 725 -12.33 -1.83 -26.66
N THR A 726 -12.47 -0.81 -25.80
CA THR A 726 -11.78 -0.76 -24.52
C THR A 726 -12.38 -1.71 -23.48
N THR A 727 -11.60 -2.04 -22.46
CA THR A 727 -12.04 -2.80 -21.28
C THR A 727 -13.23 -2.15 -20.58
N LYS A 728 -13.24 -0.82 -20.42
CA LYS A 728 -14.38 -0.08 -19.82
C LYS A 728 -15.64 -0.21 -20.69
N ALA A 729 -15.51 -0.05 -22.01
CA ALA A 729 -16.62 -0.21 -22.94
C ALA A 729 -17.19 -1.64 -22.95
N ALA A 730 -16.34 -2.66 -23.04
CA ALA A 730 -16.74 -4.07 -23.02
C ALA A 730 -17.51 -4.44 -21.73
N ARG A 731 -17.15 -3.86 -20.58
CA ARG A 731 -17.89 -4.04 -19.33
C ARG A 731 -19.29 -3.43 -19.41
N LEU A 732 -19.39 -2.19 -19.89
CA LEU A 732 -20.67 -1.48 -20.06
C LEU A 732 -21.59 -2.21 -21.04
N ILE A 733 -21.04 -2.76 -22.13
CA ILE A 733 -21.79 -3.60 -23.09
C ILE A 733 -22.33 -4.86 -22.40
N ASN A 734 -21.52 -5.48 -21.54
CA ASN A 734 -21.92 -6.63 -20.72
C ASN A 734 -22.88 -6.28 -19.57
N GLY A 735 -23.31 -5.03 -19.41
CA GLY A 735 -24.24 -4.60 -18.36
C GLY A 735 -23.58 -4.36 -17.00
N PHE A 736 -22.25 -4.28 -16.93
CA PHE A 736 -21.48 -3.93 -15.74
C PHE A 736 -21.04 -2.46 -15.82
N TYR A 737 -20.99 -1.78 -14.68
CA TYR A 737 -20.45 -0.43 -14.61
C TYR A 737 -18.92 -0.42 -14.77
N ALA A 738 -18.33 0.77 -14.91
CA ALA A 738 -16.89 0.90 -15.14
C ALA A 738 -16.13 0.21 -14.01
N ASN A 739 -16.60 0.35 -12.78
CA ASN A 739 -16.25 -0.45 -11.63
C ASN A 739 -17.43 -1.32 -11.16
N ASP A 740 -17.15 -2.48 -10.54
CA ASP A 740 -18.21 -3.40 -10.09
C ASP A 740 -18.54 -3.23 -8.59
N PHE A 741 -19.63 -3.83 -8.15
CA PHE A 741 -20.05 -3.90 -6.76
C PHE A 741 -20.18 -5.34 -6.29
N ALA A 742 -19.95 -5.57 -5.00
CA ALA A 742 -20.05 -6.91 -4.45
C ALA A 742 -21.50 -7.39 -4.44
N VAL A 743 -21.77 -8.47 -5.15
CA VAL A 743 -23.08 -9.13 -5.24
C VAL A 743 -23.09 -10.47 -4.51
N ASN A 744 -21.95 -11.12 -4.35
CA ASN A 744 -21.79 -12.41 -3.68
C ASN A 744 -20.64 -12.39 -2.67
N GLY A 745 -20.67 -11.41 -1.76
CA GLY A 745 -19.76 -11.35 -0.63
C GLY A 745 -20.36 -11.93 0.66
N LEU A 746 -19.75 -11.60 1.80
CA LEU A 746 -20.13 -12.18 3.10
C LEU A 746 -21.61 -12.01 3.48
N SER A 747 -22.37 -11.10 2.87
CA SER A 747 -23.82 -10.93 3.12
C SER A 747 -24.75 -11.79 2.24
N SER A 748 -24.21 -12.69 1.40
CA SER A 748 -24.97 -13.44 0.39
C SER A 748 -25.50 -14.80 0.83
N GLU A 749 -25.29 -15.20 2.09
CA GLU A 749 -25.42 -16.58 2.59
C GLU A 749 -24.49 -17.59 1.89
N ALA A 750 -23.48 -17.13 1.14
CA ALA A 750 -22.39 -17.96 0.71
C ALA A 750 -21.60 -18.51 1.91
N GLU A 751 -21.10 -19.74 1.77
CA GLU A 751 -20.24 -20.38 2.75
C GLU A 751 -18.82 -19.83 2.63
N PHE A 752 -18.31 -19.26 3.72
CA PHE A 752 -16.93 -18.81 3.86
C PHE A 752 -16.34 -19.37 5.15
N THR A 753 -15.05 -19.68 5.15
CA THR A 753 -14.36 -20.19 6.33
C THR A 753 -13.52 -19.08 6.95
N ASP A 754 -13.48 -19.01 8.28
CA ASP A 754 -12.56 -18.11 8.97
C ASP A 754 -11.11 -18.58 8.77
N ASP A 755 -10.19 -17.62 8.95
CA ASP A 755 -8.76 -17.90 9.03
C ASP A 755 -8.55 -18.95 10.13
N LEU A 756 -7.51 -19.80 10.01
CA LEU A 756 -7.22 -20.81 11.02
C LEU A 756 -7.17 -20.17 12.41
N ASP A 757 -8.05 -20.59 13.31
CA ASP A 757 -8.06 -20.15 14.69
C ASP A 757 -6.71 -20.45 15.35
N LYS A 758 -6.39 -19.78 16.48
CA LYS A 758 -5.18 -20.04 17.28
C LYS A 758 -5.02 -21.53 17.67
N ASP A 759 -6.07 -22.35 17.57
CA ASP A 759 -6.07 -23.78 17.86
C ASP A 759 -6.00 -24.70 16.61
N GLY A 760 -5.88 -24.11 15.41
CA GLY A 760 -5.79 -24.82 14.14
C GLY A 760 -7.13 -25.37 13.62
N THR A 761 -8.26 -24.94 14.19
CA THR A 761 -9.59 -25.25 13.66
C THR A 761 -10.08 -24.15 12.72
N SER A 762 -11.03 -24.46 11.85
CA SER A 762 -11.61 -23.52 10.91
C SER A 762 -13.13 -23.73 10.92
N GLU A 763 -13.88 -22.64 11.14
CA GLU A 763 -15.34 -22.67 11.19
C GLU A 763 -15.92 -22.07 9.90
N THR A 764 -16.94 -22.72 9.35
CA THR A 764 -17.68 -22.22 8.19
C THR A 764 -18.85 -21.34 8.65
N TYR A 765 -18.93 -20.16 8.07
CA TYR A 765 -19.93 -19.15 8.35
C TYR A 765 -20.80 -18.89 7.12
N THR A 766 -22.08 -18.63 7.38
CA THR A 766 -23.04 -18.14 6.39
C THR A 766 -23.77 -16.95 6.99
N HIS A 767 -23.76 -15.81 6.30
CA HIS A 767 -24.33 -14.58 6.82
C HIS A 767 -25.22 -13.87 5.79
N THR A 768 -26.19 -13.14 6.31
CA THR A 768 -27.19 -12.36 5.59
C THR A 768 -26.85 -10.88 5.62
N ASP A 769 -27.43 -10.10 4.70
CA ASP A 769 -27.41 -8.63 4.75
C ASP A 769 -27.97 -8.09 6.07
N ALA A 770 -28.94 -8.78 6.66
CA ALA A 770 -29.52 -8.37 7.93
C ALA A 770 -28.49 -8.39 9.07
N GLU A 771 -27.54 -9.33 9.07
CA GLU A 771 -26.51 -9.43 10.11
C GLU A 771 -25.42 -8.36 9.98
N TYR A 772 -25.00 -8.00 8.76
CA TYR A 772 -24.04 -6.90 8.58
C TYR A 772 -24.64 -5.52 8.83
N ARG A 773 -25.96 -5.38 8.67
CA ARG A 773 -26.69 -4.12 8.92
C ARG A 773 -26.86 -3.79 10.40
N VAL A 774 -26.86 -4.80 11.28
CA VAL A 774 -27.03 -4.60 12.73
C VAL A 774 -25.97 -5.32 13.53
N ASN A 775 -25.26 -4.61 14.40
CA ASN A 775 -24.29 -5.21 15.30
C ASN A 775 -25.00 -5.96 16.46
N THR A 776 -25.36 -7.23 16.27
CA THR A 776 -26.21 -8.04 17.20
C THR A 776 -25.46 -8.94 18.19
N GLY A 777 -24.12 -8.88 18.25
CA GLY A 777 -23.32 -9.52 19.30
C GLY A 777 -22.88 -10.97 19.04
N THR A 778 -23.49 -11.71 18.11
CA THR A 778 -22.84 -12.85 17.42
C THR A 778 -22.05 -12.25 16.26
N ALA A 779 -20.73 -12.29 16.32
CA ALA A 779 -19.89 -11.60 15.34
C ALA A 779 -19.90 -12.35 14.01
N PRO A 780 -20.47 -11.80 12.92
CA PRO A 780 -20.21 -12.35 11.60
C PRO A 780 -18.74 -12.16 11.21
N LEU A 781 -18.26 -13.01 10.31
CA LEU A 781 -16.90 -12.99 9.76
C LEU A 781 -16.55 -11.61 9.18
N ASN A 782 -15.33 -11.12 9.38
CA ASN A 782 -14.87 -9.84 8.82
C ASN A 782 -13.87 -10.08 7.68
N SER A 783 -13.79 -9.18 6.71
CA SER A 783 -12.82 -9.25 5.61
C SER A 783 -12.46 -7.85 5.16
N SER A 784 -11.18 -7.54 4.94
CA SER A 784 -10.81 -6.23 4.37
C SER A 784 -11.39 -6.04 2.96
N TYR A 785 -11.64 -7.13 2.21
CA TYR A 785 -12.23 -7.09 0.88
C TYR A 785 -13.71 -6.70 0.86
N PHE A 786 -14.41 -6.91 1.98
CA PHE A 786 -15.85 -6.66 2.13
C PHE A 786 -16.17 -5.52 3.11
N ASN A 787 -15.52 -5.53 4.28
CA ASN A 787 -15.77 -4.64 5.43
C ASN A 787 -14.85 -3.41 5.45
N ASN A 788 -14.75 -2.69 4.32
CA ASN A 788 -13.93 -1.47 4.18
C ASN A 788 -14.75 -0.19 3.94
N PHE A 789 -16.07 -0.31 3.86
CA PHE A 789 -17.07 0.74 3.60
C PHE A 789 -16.95 1.54 2.29
N ILE A 790 -15.81 1.51 1.61
CA ILE A 790 -15.61 2.11 0.28
C ILE A 790 -16.15 1.21 -0.83
N THR A 791 -15.80 -0.09 -0.76
CA THR A 791 -16.25 -1.09 -1.72
C THR A 791 -17.78 -1.06 -1.77
N PRO A 792 -18.40 -0.74 -2.92
CA PRO A 792 -19.84 -0.73 -2.98
C PRO A 792 -20.36 -2.15 -2.89
N VAL A 793 -21.22 -2.42 -1.90
CA VAL A 793 -21.87 -3.71 -1.72
C VAL A 793 -23.35 -3.59 -2.05
N GLN A 794 -23.87 -4.48 -2.88
CA GLN A 794 -25.30 -4.52 -3.18
C GLN A 794 -26.10 -5.06 -1.99
N ARG A 795 -27.05 -4.26 -1.51
CA ARG A 795 -27.98 -4.60 -0.44
C ARG A 795 -28.94 -5.70 -0.87
N ARG A 796 -29.37 -6.51 0.10
CA ARG A 796 -30.34 -7.61 -0.10
C ARG A 796 -31.62 -7.40 0.70
N ALA A 797 -32.74 -7.90 0.16
CA ALA A 797 -34.10 -7.60 0.60
C ALA A 797 -35.06 -8.78 0.42
N ASN A 798 -36.28 -8.65 0.95
CA ASN A 798 -37.41 -9.43 0.42
C ASN A 798 -37.81 -8.86 -0.95
N PHE A 799 -37.29 -9.45 -2.03
CA PHE A 799 -37.41 -8.96 -3.41
C PHE A 799 -37.67 -10.11 -4.39
N ASN A 800 -37.99 -9.79 -5.64
CA ASN A 800 -38.21 -10.81 -6.66
C ASN A 800 -36.91 -11.57 -6.93
N GLU A 801 -36.99 -12.91 -6.94
CA GLU A 801 -35.86 -13.77 -7.25
C GLU A 801 -35.73 -13.95 -8.77
N TYR A 802 -34.64 -13.42 -9.32
CA TYR A 802 -34.21 -13.60 -10.71
C TYR A 802 -33.10 -14.65 -10.85
N LEU A 803 -33.11 -15.33 -11.99
CA LEU A 803 -32.04 -16.24 -12.40
C LEU A 803 -30.77 -15.44 -12.70
N MET A 804 -29.62 -15.97 -12.31
CA MET A 804 -28.31 -15.41 -12.66
C MET A 804 -27.66 -16.26 -13.74
N GLU A 805 -27.04 -15.61 -14.72
CA GLU A 805 -26.12 -16.23 -15.66
C GLU A 805 -24.67 -15.85 -15.30
N ILE A 806 -23.75 -16.69 -15.71
CA ILE A 806 -22.32 -16.63 -15.38
C ILE A 806 -21.49 -16.66 -16.66
N CYS A 807 -20.35 -15.99 -16.64
CA CYS A 807 -19.30 -16.10 -17.63
C CYS A 807 -18.08 -16.76 -16.99
N LEU A 808 -17.56 -17.84 -17.57
CA LEU A 808 -16.43 -18.59 -17.01
C LEU A 808 -15.04 -18.06 -17.45
N LYS A 809 -15.01 -16.79 -17.87
CA LYS A 809 -13.81 -16.04 -18.23
C LYS A 809 -13.61 -14.91 -17.21
N LEU A 810 -12.36 -14.57 -16.98
CA LEU A 810 -11.93 -13.49 -16.10
C LEU A 810 -10.88 -12.64 -16.82
N PRO A 811 -10.95 -11.30 -16.76
CA PRO A 811 -11.94 -10.45 -16.08
C PRO A 811 -13.28 -10.34 -16.86
N VAL A 812 -14.26 -9.59 -16.32
CA VAL A 812 -15.58 -9.33 -16.96
C VAL A 812 -15.46 -8.85 -18.42
N SER A 813 -14.50 -7.98 -18.72
CA SER A 813 -14.29 -7.45 -20.08
C SER A 813 -13.94 -8.55 -21.08
N ALA A 814 -13.43 -9.70 -20.63
CA ALA A 814 -13.10 -10.83 -21.47
C ALA A 814 -14.33 -11.58 -22.02
N CYS A 815 -15.47 -11.47 -21.34
CA CYS A 815 -16.72 -12.17 -21.65
C CYS A 815 -17.36 -11.65 -22.93
N GLN A 816 -17.51 -12.53 -23.92
CA GLN A 816 -18.23 -12.26 -25.17
C GLN A 816 -19.73 -12.58 -25.03
N PRO A 817 -20.58 -12.14 -25.97
CA PRO A 817 -22.02 -12.39 -25.92
C PRO A 817 -22.41 -13.88 -25.78
N GLU A 818 -21.65 -14.78 -26.39
CA GLU A 818 -21.85 -16.23 -26.39
C GLU A 818 -21.39 -16.93 -25.11
N ASP A 819 -20.57 -16.28 -24.28
CA ASP A 819 -19.96 -16.88 -23.08
C ASP A 819 -20.90 -16.93 -21.88
N TRP A 820 -21.99 -16.17 -21.93
CA TRP A 820 -22.95 -16.09 -20.86
C TRP A 820 -23.84 -17.33 -20.87
N VAL A 821 -23.76 -18.12 -19.80
CA VAL A 821 -24.47 -19.39 -19.66
C VAL A 821 -25.04 -19.53 -18.26
N VAL A 822 -25.86 -20.56 -18.05
CA VAL A 822 -26.31 -20.95 -16.72
C VAL A 822 -25.80 -22.36 -16.46
N ILE A 823 -25.11 -22.51 -15.34
CA ILE A 823 -24.58 -23.78 -14.87
C ILE A 823 -25.66 -24.45 -14.02
N TYR A 824 -26.00 -25.68 -14.37
CA TYR A 824 -26.99 -26.45 -13.63
C TYR A 824 -26.67 -27.94 -13.58
N ASN A 825 -27.06 -28.59 -12.50
CA ASN A 825 -26.95 -30.03 -12.31
C ASN A 825 -28.14 -30.74 -12.96
N ALA A 826 -27.97 -31.25 -14.18
CA ALA A 826 -29.05 -31.91 -14.90
C ALA A 826 -29.34 -33.30 -14.36
N ASN A 827 -28.32 -34.00 -13.86
CA ASN A 827 -28.34 -35.43 -13.61
C ASN A 827 -28.12 -35.83 -12.13
N GLY A 828 -27.77 -34.87 -11.26
CA GLY A 828 -27.54 -35.08 -9.83
C GLY A 828 -26.16 -35.67 -9.48
N ASN A 829 -25.18 -35.66 -10.39
CA ASN A 829 -23.88 -36.31 -10.22
C ASN A 829 -22.83 -35.43 -9.51
N ASN A 830 -23.09 -34.13 -9.36
CA ASN A 830 -22.14 -33.12 -8.82
C ASN A 830 -20.84 -33.00 -9.63
N THR A 831 -20.91 -33.13 -10.95
CA THR A 831 -19.79 -32.93 -11.87
C THR A 831 -20.29 -32.22 -13.13
N LEU A 832 -19.66 -31.11 -13.50
CA LEU A 832 -20.04 -30.33 -14.69
C LEU A 832 -19.79 -31.14 -15.98
N GLU A 833 -20.86 -31.47 -16.71
CA GLU A 833 -20.81 -32.21 -17.97
C GLU A 833 -21.18 -31.34 -19.19
N ALA A 834 -20.82 -31.81 -20.39
CA ALA A 834 -21.21 -31.15 -21.64
C ALA A 834 -22.74 -31.09 -21.78
N GLY A 835 -23.29 -29.88 -21.88
CA GLY A 835 -24.74 -29.62 -21.94
C GLY A 835 -25.35 -29.14 -20.62
N GLU A 836 -24.55 -29.03 -19.55
CA GLU A 836 -24.91 -28.43 -18.26
C GLU A 836 -24.59 -26.93 -18.16
N THR A 837 -24.20 -26.32 -19.28
CA THR A 837 -23.95 -24.88 -19.48
C THR A 837 -24.86 -24.24 -20.56
N PRO A 838 -26.19 -24.46 -20.55
CA PRO A 838 -27.07 -23.90 -21.55
C PRO A 838 -27.20 -22.38 -21.43
N TYR A 839 -27.55 -21.74 -22.55
CA TYR A 839 -28.08 -20.38 -22.53
C TYR A 839 -29.34 -20.29 -21.66
N ALA A 840 -29.46 -19.21 -20.90
CA ALA A 840 -30.56 -19.03 -19.96
C ALA A 840 -31.95 -19.15 -20.63
N SER A 841 -32.09 -18.69 -21.87
CA SER A 841 -33.31 -18.78 -22.68
C SER A 841 -33.78 -20.21 -22.95
N SER A 842 -32.90 -21.21 -22.82
CA SER A 842 -33.22 -22.63 -22.99
C SER A 842 -33.78 -23.26 -21.71
N LEU A 843 -33.64 -22.59 -20.56
CA LEU A 843 -34.09 -23.06 -19.26
C LEU A 843 -35.51 -22.60 -19.00
N THR A 844 -36.48 -23.44 -19.35
CA THR A 844 -37.86 -23.30 -18.88
C THR A 844 -38.18 -24.53 -18.04
N THR A 845 -38.76 -24.35 -16.84
CA THR A 845 -39.16 -25.43 -15.92
C THR A 845 -38.07 -26.14 -15.10
N ILE A 846 -36.82 -25.66 -15.11
CA ILE A 846 -35.74 -26.18 -14.25
C ILE A 846 -35.90 -25.66 -12.81
N ASP A 847 -35.71 -26.54 -11.83
CA ASP A 847 -35.77 -26.23 -10.40
C ASP A 847 -34.50 -25.49 -9.93
N LYS A 848 -34.69 -24.45 -9.12
CA LYS A 848 -33.61 -23.63 -8.59
C LYS A 848 -32.59 -24.40 -7.76
N THR A 849 -32.97 -25.52 -7.13
CA THR A 849 -32.00 -26.34 -6.36
C THR A 849 -30.90 -26.94 -7.21
N GLY A 850 -31.13 -27.06 -8.53
CA GLY A 850 -30.13 -27.53 -9.49
C GLY A 850 -29.27 -26.42 -10.08
N LEU A 851 -29.51 -25.14 -9.79
CA LEU A 851 -28.79 -24.02 -10.40
C LEU A 851 -27.49 -23.73 -9.64
N TRP A 852 -26.36 -24.12 -10.22
CA TRP A 852 -25.03 -23.87 -9.66
C TRP A 852 -24.51 -22.46 -9.90
N SER A 853 -24.99 -21.78 -10.95
CA SER A 853 -24.79 -20.33 -11.14
C SER A 853 -25.49 -19.47 -10.09
N GLY A 854 -26.36 -20.07 -9.28
CA GLY A 854 -27.15 -19.36 -8.28
C GLY A 854 -28.30 -18.53 -8.88
N THR A 855 -28.93 -17.77 -8.00
CA THR A 855 -29.99 -16.81 -8.31
C THR A 855 -29.65 -15.51 -7.57
N THR A 856 -30.44 -14.46 -7.78
CA THR A 856 -30.35 -13.25 -6.95
C THR A 856 -30.57 -13.52 -5.45
N ALA A 857 -31.14 -14.65 -5.04
CA ALA A 857 -31.34 -15.02 -3.64
C ALA A 857 -30.44 -16.17 -3.18
N GLN A 858 -30.00 -17.04 -4.07
CA GLN A 858 -29.13 -18.18 -3.77
C GLN A 858 -27.72 -17.92 -4.31
N ALA A 859 -26.72 -17.91 -3.44
CA ALA A 859 -25.33 -17.81 -3.87
C ALA A 859 -24.94 -18.95 -4.85
N PRO A 860 -24.04 -18.68 -5.81
CA PRO A 860 -23.44 -19.74 -6.61
C PRO A 860 -22.64 -20.71 -5.74
N LEU A 861 -22.37 -21.92 -6.25
CA LEU A 861 -21.47 -22.85 -5.56
C LEU A 861 -20.09 -22.22 -5.34
N PRO A 862 -19.34 -22.62 -4.28
CA PRO A 862 -18.02 -22.09 -3.95
C PRO A 862 -17.08 -21.96 -5.15
N GLU A 863 -17.06 -22.95 -6.06
CA GLU A 863 -16.16 -22.95 -7.22
C GLU A 863 -16.54 -21.91 -8.29
N TYR A 864 -17.75 -21.36 -8.24
CA TYR A 864 -18.25 -20.37 -9.18
C TYR A 864 -18.34 -18.95 -8.60
N GLN A 865 -18.00 -18.78 -7.32
CA GLN A 865 -18.16 -17.50 -6.61
C GLN A 865 -17.29 -16.37 -7.17
N ARG A 866 -16.17 -16.65 -7.83
CA ARG A 866 -15.28 -15.58 -8.34
C ARG A 866 -15.62 -15.06 -9.74
N TYR A 867 -16.54 -15.70 -10.45
CA TYR A 867 -16.81 -15.37 -11.85
C TYR A 867 -17.85 -14.26 -12.04
N PRO A 868 -17.74 -13.50 -13.16
CA PRO A 868 -18.73 -12.53 -13.56
C PRO A 868 -20.12 -13.14 -13.65
N ARG A 869 -21.10 -12.47 -13.05
CA ARG A 869 -22.49 -12.93 -13.03
C ARG A 869 -23.45 -11.75 -13.10
N ARG A 870 -24.55 -11.94 -13.81
CA ARG A 870 -25.59 -10.92 -13.96
C ARG A 870 -26.97 -11.55 -14.04
N VAL A 871 -28.01 -10.73 -13.89
CA VAL A 871 -29.39 -11.17 -14.08
C VAL A 871 -29.56 -11.69 -15.51
N ALA A 872 -30.11 -12.89 -15.65
CA ALA A 872 -30.32 -13.51 -16.94
C ALA A 872 -31.53 -12.88 -17.65
N PHE A 873 -31.32 -12.52 -18.92
CA PHE A 873 -32.37 -12.06 -19.80
C PHE A 873 -32.62 -13.08 -20.91
N LYS A 874 -33.88 -13.15 -21.35
CA LYS A 874 -34.24 -13.93 -22.52
C LYS A 874 -33.58 -13.31 -23.75
N ARG A 875 -32.83 -14.12 -24.47
CA ARG A 875 -32.08 -13.77 -25.69
C ARG A 875 -32.10 -14.88 -26.73
N ALA A 876 -31.71 -14.57 -27.96
CA ALA A 876 -31.43 -15.56 -28.98
C ALA A 876 -30.32 -16.52 -28.52
N THR A 877 -30.44 -17.81 -28.88
CA THR A 877 -29.43 -18.85 -28.58
C THR A 877 -28.46 -19.07 -29.75
N ALA A 878 -28.41 -18.11 -30.66
CA ALA A 878 -27.53 -18.07 -31.82
C ALA A 878 -27.22 -16.59 -32.12
N ALA A 879 -26.11 -16.35 -32.82
CA ALA A 879 -25.71 -15.04 -33.33
C ALA A 879 -26.91 -14.27 -33.90
N PRO A 880 -27.13 -12.99 -33.51
CA PRO A 880 -26.22 -12.11 -32.75
C PRO A 880 -26.43 -12.16 -31.21
N PHE A 881 -27.10 -13.18 -30.66
CA PHE A 881 -27.40 -13.29 -29.22
C PHE A 881 -28.19 -12.11 -28.61
N GLY A 882 -28.89 -11.35 -29.45
CA GLY A 882 -29.69 -10.19 -29.05
C GLY A 882 -30.85 -10.50 -28.09
N LEU A 883 -31.27 -9.49 -27.33
CA LEU A 883 -32.31 -9.59 -26.32
C LEU A 883 -33.71 -9.81 -26.92
N ASN A 884 -34.54 -10.59 -26.23
CA ASN A 884 -35.95 -10.75 -26.57
C ASN A 884 -36.80 -9.76 -25.77
N TYR A 885 -37.79 -9.16 -26.45
CA TYR A 885 -38.62 -8.10 -25.91
C TYR A 885 -40.07 -8.57 -25.67
N ASP A 886 -40.67 -8.11 -24.58
CA ASP A 886 -42.13 -8.24 -24.38
C ASP A 886 -42.84 -7.24 -25.31
N GLY A 887 -44.13 -7.44 -25.60
CA GLY A 887 -44.96 -6.72 -26.58
C GLY A 887 -45.11 -5.20 -26.42
N GLY A 888 -44.21 -4.54 -25.69
CA GLY A 888 -44.06 -3.10 -25.49
C GLY A 888 -42.60 -2.60 -25.37
N ALA A 889 -41.62 -3.26 -26.01
CA ALA A 889 -40.23 -2.76 -26.19
C ALA A 889 -39.35 -2.70 -24.91
N THR A 890 -39.45 -3.69 -24.02
CA THR A 890 -38.44 -3.90 -22.95
C THR A 890 -37.90 -5.34 -22.93
N PRO A 891 -36.59 -5.56 -22.65
CA PRO A 891 -36.02 -6.90 -22.46
C PRO A 891 -36.73 -7.70 -21.36
N ILE A 892 -36.87 -9.01 -21.58
CA ILE A 892 -37.56 -9.94 -20.67
C ILE A 892 -36.55 -10.59 -19.70
N PRO A 893 -36.56 -10.27 -18.39
CA PRO A 893 -35.74 -11.00 -17.41
C PRO A 893 -36.32 -12.40 -17.13
N LEU A 894 -35.45 -13.32 -16.71
CA LEU A 894 -35.83 -14.65 -16.26
C LEU A 894 -35.91 -14.71 -14.73
N GLY A 895 -37.09 -15.08 -14.22
CA GLY A 895 -37.40 -15.17 -12.80
C GLY A 895 -37.51 -16.60 -12.29
N ILE A 896 -37.60 -16.77 -10.97
CA ILE A 896 -37.97 -18.04 -10.33
C ILE A 896 -39.42 -17.94 -9.86
N ASN A 897 -40.28 -18.88 -10.23
CA ASN A 897 -41.69 -18.86 -9.83
C ASN A 897 -41.94 -19.42 -8.42
N GLY A 898 -43.17 -19.32 -7.93
CA GLY A 898 -43.55 -19.83 -6.60
C GLY A 898 -43.47 -21.35 -6.42
N SER A 899 -43.19 -22.10 -7.49
CA SER A 899 -42.86 -23.53 -7.44
C SER A 899 -41.35 -23.79 -7.43
N GLY A 900 -40.51 -22.74 -7.45
CA GLY A 900 -39.06 -22.84 -7.51
C GLY A 900 -38.50 -23.05 -8.92
N ASN A 901 -39.28 -22.87 -9.98
CA ASN A 901 -38.79 -23.11 -11.34
C ASN A 901 -38.49 -21.84 -12.13
N VAL A 902 -37.52 -21.91 -13.04
CA VAL A 902 -37.21 -20.82 -14.00
C VAL A 902 -38.43 -20.53 -14.88
N THR A 903 -38.77 -19.24 -14.99
CA THR A 903 -39.90 -18.74 -15.76
C THR A 903 -39.59 -17.38 -16.39
N ASP A 904 -40.27 -17.06 -17.50
CA ASP A 904 -40.24 -15.70 -18.03
C ASP A 904 -40.93 -14.76 -17.03
N ALA A 905 -40.31 -13.62 -16.73
CA ALA A 905 -40.90 -12.54 -15.94
C ALA A 905 -41.24 -11.30 -16.81
N PRO A 906 -42.15 -11.42 -17.80
CA PRO A 906 -42.58 -10.33 -18.68
C PRO A 906 -43.41 -9.27 -17.93
N ASN A 907 -43.66 -8.13 -18.56
CA ASN A 907 -43.98 -6.88 -17.89
C ASN A 907 -45.49 -6.72 -17.55
N GLY A 908 -45.80 -6.24 -16.33
CA GLY A 908 -47.17 -5.78 -15.94
C GLY A 908 -47.58 -6.08 -14.49
N THR A 909 -46.98 -7.09 -13.88
CA THR A 909 -47.04 -7.44 -12.45
C THR A 909 -45.83 -8.33 -12.17
N ALA A 910 -45.24 -8.26 -10.98
CA ALA A 910 -44.28 -9.27 -10.49
C ALA A 910 -44.87 -10.71 -10.38
N ALA A 911 -45.94 -11.03 -11.12
CA ALA A 911 -46.81 -12.19 -10.93
C ALA A 911 -46.13 -13.55 -11.19
N ASN A 912 -44.98 -13.56 -11.87
CA ASN A 912 -44.30 -14.81 -12.21
C ASN A 912 -43.04 -15.06 -11.38
N ALA A 913 -42.35 -14.03 -10.88
CA ALA A 913 -41.19 -14.20 -10.01
C ALA A 913 -41.64 -14.18 -8.53
N GLN A 914 -41.18 -15.15 -7.75
CA GLN A 914 -41.46 -15.22 -6.32
C GLN A 914 -40.67 -14.15 -5.56
N ASN A 915 -41.25 -13.65 -4.46
CA ASN A 915 -40.51 -12.84 -3.52
C ASN A 915 -39.74 -13.75 -2.56
N THR A 916 -38.43 -13.59 -2.48
CA THR A 916 -37.54 -14.35 -1.61
C THR A 916 -36.79 -13.39 -0.70
N ASP A 917 -36.57 -13.80 0.56
CA ASP A 917 -35.72 -13.05 1.49
C ASP A 917 -34.25 -13.10 1.03
N ASN A 918 -33.45 -12.12 1.46
CA ASN A 918 -32.04 -11.97 1.09
C ASN A 918 -31.75 -11.95 -0.43
N ALA A 919 -32.74 -11.60 -1.26
CA ALA A 919 -32.57 -11.42 -2.70
C ALA A 919 -31.91 -10.07 -3.02
N LEU A 920 -31.04 -10.03 -4.04
CA LEU A 920 -30.40 -8.81 -4.54
C LEU A 920 -31.45 -7.74 -4.87
N TRP A 921 -31.24 -6.54 -4.32
CA TRP A 921 -32.21 -5.46 -4.44
C TRP A 921 -31.82 -4.48 -5.56
N PHE A 922 -32.75 -4.30 -6.50
CA PHE A 922 -32.60 -3.42 -7.66
C PHE A 922 -33.65 -2.32 -7.67
N ARG A 923 -33.33 -1.20 -8.31
CA ARG A 923 -34.28 -0.16 -8.65
C ARG A 923 -35.33 -0.70 -9.61
N THR A 924 -36.55 -0.22 -9.45
CA THR A 924 -37.70 -0.52 -10.31
C THR A 924 -38.29 0.76 -10.90
N ASP A 925 -39.14 0.63 -11.91
CA ASP A 925 -39.82 1.79 -12.51
C ASP A 925 -40.70 2.57 -11.52
N GLY A 926 -41.16 1.92 -10.45
CA GLY A 926 -41.84 2.58 -9.34
C GLY A 926 -40.89 2.99 -8.21
N GLY A 927 -39.63 3.29 -8.52
CA GLY A 927 -38.58 3.61 -7.55
C GLY A 927 -37.94 2.35 -6.99
N TRP A 928 -38.41 1.88 -5.84
CA TRP A 928 -37.85 0.70 -5.16
C TRP A 928 -38.90 -0.37 -4.84
N ASN A 929 -40.07 -0.27 -5.47
CA ASN A 929 -41.18 -1.17 -5.24
C ASN A 929 -40.94 -2.49 -5.96
N LYS A 930 -40.79 -3.58 -5.19
CA LYS A 930 -40.62 -4.96 -5.71
C LYS A 930 -41.73 -5.46 -6.62
N ASN A 931 -42.92 -4.86 -6.57
CA ASN A 931 -44.05 -5.26 -7.43
C ASN A 931 -43.99 -4.61 -8.82
N GLN A 932 -42.99 -3.79 -9.10
CA GLN A 932 -42.77 -3.11 -10.37
C GLN A 932 -41.61 -3.75 -11.12
N ARG A 933 -41.50 -3.44 -12.41
CA ARG A 933 -40.44 -3.95 -13.28
C ARG A 933 -39.07 -3.41 -12.91
N LEU A 934 -38.02 -4.18 -13.20
CA LEU A 934 -36.64 -3.72 -13.11
C LEU A 934 -36.44 -2.47 -13.98
N PHE A 935 -35.71 -1.51 -13.44
CA PHE A 935 -35.33 -0.28 -14.14
C PHE A 935 -33.98 -0.50 -14.84
N TYR A 936 -33.87 -0.06 -16.10
CA TYR A 936 -32.63 -0.14 -16.88
C TYR A 936 -32.11 1.27 -17.14
N GLN A 937 -30.87 1.55 -16.74
CA GLN A 937 -30.25 2.86 -16.90
C GLN A 937 -30.09 3.22 -18.39
N ASN A 938 -29.72 2.24 -19.21
CA ASN A 938 -29.49 2.35 -20.65
C ASN A 938 -30.72 1.97 -21.50
N ALA A 939 -31.95 2.11 -20.96
CA ALA A 939 -33.17 1.66 -21.65
C ALA A 939 -33.37 2.25 -23.06
N ALA A 940 -32.82 3.44 -23.34
CA ALA A 940 -32.95 4.11 -24.63
C ALA A 940 -32.03 3.52 -25.72
N GLN A 941 -30.96 2.82 -25.32
CA GLN A 941 -29.94 2.26 -26.20
C GLN A 941 -30.13 0.76 -26.47
N LEU A 942 -31.00 0.08 -25.71
CA LEU A 942 -31.27 -1.35 -25.87
C LEU A 942 -32.09 -1.63 -27.14
N SER A 943 -31.63 -2.56 -27.98
CA SER A 943 -32.39 -3.08 -29.13
C SER A 943 -32.31 -4.62 -29.24
N ASP A 944 -33.06 -5.22 -30.17
CA ASP A 944 -33.00 -6.66 -30.48
C ASP A 944 -31.88 -7.00 -31.49
N THR A 945 -31.19 -5.99 -32.01
CA THR A 945 -30.11 -6.14 -33.00
C THR A 945 -28.71 -5.93 -32.40
N THR A 946 -28.61 -5.57 -31.12
CA THR A 946 -27.33 -5.31 -30.43
C THR A 946 -27.04 -6.36 -29.38
N THR A 947 -25.75 -6.58 -29.07
CA THR A 947 -25.30 -7.40 -27.95
C THR A 947 -25.34 -6.68 -26.59
N LEU A 948 -25.62 -5.36 -26.59
CA LEU A 948 -25.75 -4.52 -25.40
C LEU A 948 -26.76 -5.08 -24.38
N GLN A 949 -26.33 -5.21 -23.14
CA GLN A 949 -27.11 -5.78 -22.05
C GLN A 949 -27.71 -4.71 -21.13
N PRO A 950 -28.82 -5.01 -20.43
CA PRO A 950 -29.45 -4.04 -19.54
C PRO A 950 -28.55 -3.72 -18.34
N GLN A 951 -28.31 -2.43 -18.09
CA GLN A 951 -27.59 -1.93 -16.92
C GLN A 951 -28.57 -1.72 -15.76
N LEU A 952 -28.51 -2.61 -14.77
CA LEU A 952 -29.37 -2.59 -13.60
C LEU A 952 -28.79 -1.69 -12.51
N VAL A 953 -29.64 -0.86 -11.91
CA VAL A 953 -29.24 0.01 -10.80
C VAL A 953 -29.45 -0.72 -9.45
N PRO A 954 -28.39 -1.13 -8.73
CA PRO A 954 -28.51 -1.76 -7.42
C PRO A 954 -28.86 -0.74 -6.33
N ALA A 955 -29.44 -1.22 -5.23
CA ALA A 955 -29.36 -0.50 -3.96
C ALA A 955 -28.03 -0.87 -3.28
N LEU A 956 -27.21 0.12 -2.94
CA LEU A 956 -25.87 -0.10 -2.35
C LEU A 956 -25.84 0.19 -0.85
N GLN A 957 -24.86 -0.36 -0.13
CA GLN A 957 -24.64 -0.11 1.30
C GLN A 957 -24.44 1.38 1.63
N ILE A 958 -23.88 2.12 0.68
CA ILE A 958 -23.64 3.57 0.79
C ILE A 958 -24.98 4.33 0.71
N HIS A 959 -25.96 3.83 -0.05
CA HIS A 959 -27.31 4.40 -0.14
C HIS A 959 -28.19 4.07 1.07
N ALA A 960 -28.15 2.81 1.48
CA ALA A 960 -28.93 2.31 2.59
C ALA A 960 -27.94 1.56 3.47
N THR A 961 -27.46 2.18 4.55
CA THR A 961 -26.49 1.49 5.42
C THR A 961 -27.20 0.67 6.49
N THR A 962 -28.15 1.30 7.20
CA THR A 962 -28.88 0.73 8.35
C THR A 962 -30.36 0.50 8.08
N THR A 963 -30.90 1.07 7.01
CA THR A 963 -32.33 0.98 6.69
C THR A 963 -32.67 -0.31 5.98
N ASN A 964 -33.89 -0.78 6.24
CA ASN A 964 -34.49 -1.85 5.45
C ASN A 964 -34.72 -1.40 4.01
N PRO A 965 -34.56 -2.31 3.06
CA PRO A 965 -34.93 -2.09 1.68
C PRO A 965 -36.39 -1.63 1.49
N GLY A 966 -36.59 -0.49 0.81
CA GLY A 966 -37.90 0.03 0.40
C GLY A 966 -38.36 1.34 1.05
N GLY A 967 -37.52 1.98 1.88
CA GLY A 967 -37.77 3.30 2.50
C GLY A 967 -37.01 4.47 1.84
N ASN A 968 -37.17 5.69 2.37
CA ASN A 968 -36.28 6.81 2.02
C ASN A 968 -34.86 6.48 2.51
N PHE A 969 -33.87 6.69 1.65
CA PHE A 969 -32.48 6.49 2.01
C PHE A 969 -32.03 7.47 3.09
N PRO A 970 -31.35 6.98 4.15
CA PRO A 970 -30.83 7.85 5.19
C PRO A 970 -29.74 8.79 4.63
N GLN A 971 -29.60 9.96 5.22
CA GLN A 971 -28.50 10.89 5.01
C GLN A 971 -27.84 11.17 6.37
N GLY A 972 -26.54 10.94 6.51
CA GLY A 972 -25.76 11.35 7.69
C GLY A 972 -25.18 10.21 8.55
N GLN A 973 -24.88 10.49 9.82
CA GLN A 973 -24.11 9.62 10.71
C GLN A 973 -24.86 8.32 11.10
N GLU A 974 -24.55 7.16 10.51
CA GLU A 974 -25.11 5.88 10.99
C GLU A 974 -24.18 4.64 10.91
N VAL A 975 -23.05 4.70 10.19
CA VAL A 975 -22.15 3.53 10.02
C VAL A 975 -21.49 3.09 11.32
N GLU A 976 -20.97 4.04 12.09
CA GLU A 976 -20.10 3.82 13.26
C GLU A 976 -20.85 3.12 14.40
N ASP A 977 -22.16 3.36 14.51
CA ASP A 977 -22.98 2.97 15.65
C ASP A 977 -23.65 1.60 15.49
N LYS A 978 -23.87 1.13 14.25
CA LYS A 978 -24.87 0.07 14.00
C LYS A 978 -24.44 -1.00 13.02
N THR A 979 -23.41 -0.80 12.20
CA THR A 979 -23.11 -1.72 11.08
C THR A 979 -21.73 -2.32 11.16
N ARG A 980 -21.53 -3.44 10.44
CA ARG A 980 -20.24 -4.11 10.27
C ARG A 980 -19.64 -3.90 8.89
N TRP A 981 -20.21 -3.02 8.08
CA TRP A 981 -19.68 -2.69 6.75
C TRP A 981 -18.31 -2.02 6.78
N GLN A 982 -17.91 -1.54 7.96
CA GLN A 982 -16.56 -1.19 8.32
C GLN A 982 -16.09 -2.16 9.41
N MET A 983 -14.92 -2.76 9.21
CA MET A 983 -14.36 -3.75 10.14
C MET A 983 -14.21 -3.14 11.54
N PRO A 984 -14.84 -3.70 12.58
CA PRO A 984 -14.62 -3.26 13.95
C PRO A 984 -13.18 -3.56 14.36
N ALA A 985 -12.50 -2.55 14.91
CA ALA A 985 -11.23 -2.78 15.59
C ALA A 985 -11.49 -3.64 16.84
N THR A 986 -10.68 -4.67 17.04
CA THR A 986 -10.76 -5.52 18.22
C THR A 986 -9.36 -5.73 18.78
N ALA A 987 -9.16 -5.33 20.03
CA ALA A 987 -7.94 -5.62 20.77
C ALA A 987 -7.83 -7.13 21.05
N ASP A 988 -6.63 -7.56 21.48
CA ASP A 988 -6.38 -8.95 21.84
C ASP A 988 -7.35 -9.39 22.95
N PRO A 989 -8.20 -10.41 22.72
CA PRO A 989 -9.16 -10.88 23.71
C PRO A 989 -8.51 -11.47 24.96
N ASP A 990 -7.23 -11.87 24.87
CA ASP A 990 -6.45 -12.41 25.98
C ASP A 990 -5.70 -11.31 26.77
N SER A 991 -5.80 -10.04 26.34
CA SER A 991 -5.14 -8.90 27.00
C SER A 991 -5.86 -8.46 28.28
N ASP A 992 -5.09 -8.00 29.26
CA ASP A 992 -5.60 -7.36 30.48
C ASP A 992 -6.37 -6.04 30.20
N THR A 993 -6.21 -5.48 28.99
CA THR A 993 -6.93 -4.31 28.49
C THR A 993 -7.68 -4.64 27.19
N PRO A 994 -8.82 -5.35 27.25
CA PRO A 994 -9.48 -5.97 26.09
C PRO A 994 -10.15 -5.00 25.11
N ASN A 995 -9.95 -3.68 25.26
CA ASN A 995 -10.41 -2.64 24.33
C ASN A 995 -9.29 -1.64 24.01
N THR A 996 -8.02 -2.02 24.18
CA THR A 996 -6.88 -1.12 24.01
C THR A 996 -5.80 -1.79 23.18
N THR A 997 -5.43 -1.16 22.08
CA THR A 997 -4.22 -1.50 21.31
C THR A 997 -3.11 -0.54 21.72
N LYS A 998 -1.99 -1.10 22.19
CA LYS A 998 -0.85 -0.36 22.75
C LYS A 998 0.34 -0.40 21.81
N VAL A 999 0.85 0.75 21.44
CA VAL A 999 2.00 0.89 20.53
C VAL A 999 2.99 1.89 21.12
N ASN A 1000 4.18 1.43 21.52
CA ASN A 1000 5.21 2.34 22.04
C ASN A 1000 6.33 2.54 21.01
N VAL A 1001 6.23 3.60 20.20
CA VAL A 1001 7.16 3.88 19.10
C VAL A 1001 7.31 5.38 18.85
N MET A 1002 8.48 5.78 18.37
CA MET A 1002 8.68 7.03 17.67
C MET A 1002 8.31 6.85 16.20
N MET A 1003 7.32 7.61 15.74
CA MET A 1003 6.82 7.60 14.37
C MET A 1003 7.42 8.79 13.62
N ALA A 1004 8.27 8.50 12.64
CA ALA A 1004 8.84 9.48 11.74
C ALA A 1004 8.30 9.21 10.33
N THR A 1005 7.20 9.88 9.96
CA THR A 1005 6.39 9.45 8.81
C THR A 1005 6.05 10.60 7.87
N GLY A 1006 5.62 10.25 6.65
CA GLY A 1006 5.02 11.19 5.73
C GLY A 1006 3.53 11.42 5.99
N ASP A 1007 3.06 12.63 5.72
CA ASP A 1007 1.63 13.01 5.74
C ASP A 1007 1.13 13.34 4.32
N THR A 1008 -0.18 13.57 4.19
CA THR A 1008 -0.80 14.00 2.93
C THR A 1008 -0.94 15.53 2.89
N PRO A 1009 -0.84 16.17 1.72
CA PRO A 1009 -0.87 17.62 1.62
C PRO A 1009 -2.25 18.20 1.99
N PRO A 1010 -2.33 19.44 2.52
CA PRO A 1010 -3.58 20.18 2.55
C PRO A 1010 -3.99 20.57 1.13
N ARG A 1011 -5.29 20.66 0.88
CA ARG A 1011 -5.83 21.02 -0.44
C ARG A 1011 -6.56 22.36 -0.35
N VAL A 1012 -6.19 23.33 -1.19
CA VAL A 1012 -6.84 24.65 -1.28
C VAL A 1012 -7.49 24.79 -2.65
N ILE A 1013 -8.81 24.94 -2.68
CA ILE A 1013 -9.60 24.92 -3.94
C ILE A 1013 -10.05 26.33 -4.31
N ALA A 1014 -10.39 27.13 -3.29
CA ALA A 1014 -10.70 28.54 -3.45
C ALA A 1014 -10.29 29.32 -2.19
N ASN A 1015 -10.28 30.66 -2.26
CA ASN A 1015 -9.97 31.50 -1.10
C ASN A 1015 -10.91 31.15 0.08
N ASN A 1016 -10.34 30.55 1.13
CA ASN A 1016 -11.01 30.06 2.35
C ASN A 1016 -11.81 28.75 2.22
N PHE A 1017 -11.60 27.94 1.17
CA PHE A 1017 -12.26 26.64 0.99
C PHE A 1017 -11.25 25.56 0.61
N GLY A 1018 -11.25 24.46 1.37
CA GLY A 1018 -10.28 23.39 1.22
C GLY A 1018 -10.30 22.38 2.37
N GLU A 1019 -9.38 21.43 2.30
CA GLU A 1019 -9.16 20.37 3.27
C GLU A 1019 -7.83 20.63 4.01
N THR A 1020 -7.85 20.49 5.34
CA THR A 1020 -6.62 20.49 6.14
C THR A 1020 -5.90 19.15 6.01
N ASN A 1021 -4.58 19.11 6.24
CA ASN A 1021 -3.78 17.88 6.21
C ASN A 1021 -4.09 16.86 7.34
N GLY A 1022 -5.29 16.87 7.94
CA GLY A 1022 -5.71 15.98 9.02
C GLY A 1022 -5.08 16.26 10.40
N GLY A 1023 -4.03 17.08 10.49
CA GLY A 1023 -3.32 17.39 11.73
C GLY A 1023 -2.55 16.19 12.31
N LEU A 1024 -2.32 16.19 13.63
CA LEU A 1024 -1.61 15.10 14.31
C LEU A 1024 -2.18 13.69 14.01
N PRO A 1025 -3.52 13.49 13.91
CA PRO A 1025 -4.09 12.20 13.50
C PRO A 1025 -3.72 11.71 12.09
N ASN A 1026 -3.00 12.51 11.29
CA ASN A 1026 -2.53 12.07 9.99
C ASN A 1026 -1.21 11.29 10.05
N LEU A 1027 -0.52 11.31 11.19
CA LEU A 1027 0.74 10.58 11.39
C LEU A 1027 0.48 9.09 11.72
N PRO A 1028 -0.25 8.74 12.80
CA PRO A 1028 -0.79 7.39 12.96
C PRO A 1028 -2.10 7.25 12.18
N ARG A 1029 -2.05 6.57 11.03
CA ARG A 1029 -3.23 6.29 10.20
C ARG A 1029 -4.02 5.09 10.76
N PHE A 1030 -5.33 5.08 10.53
CA PHE A 1030 -6.24 4.00 10.91
C PHE A 1030 -7.16 3.66 9.74
N ILE A 1031 -7.62 2.41 9.67
CA ILE A 1031 -8.49 1.90 8.59
C ILE A 1031 -9.65 1.00 9.07
N GLU A 1032 -9.91 1.00 10.38
CA GLU A 1032 -10.96 0.21 11.03
C GLU A 1032 -11.98 1.13 11.72
N ASN A 1033 -13.07 0.55 12.19
CA ASN A 1033 -14.01 1.22 13.09
C ASN A 1033 -13.50 1.08 14.54
N TRP A 1034 -12.84 2.13 15.05
CA TRP A 1034 -12.30 2.19 16.41
C TRP A 1034 -13.28 2.74 17.46
N LYS A 1035 -14.58 2.75 17.15
CA LYS A 1035 -15.58 3.19 18.12
C LYS A 1035 -15.51 2.32 19.38
N ASP A 1036 -15.54 2.98 20.55
CA ASP A 1036 -15.42 2.35 21.88
C ASP A 1036 -14.11 1.56 22.09
N GLN A 1037 -13.13 1.72 21.18
CA GLN A 1037 -11.78 1.19 21.30
C GLN A 1037 -10.80 2.33 21.62
N THR A 1038 -9.71 1.98 22.31
CA THR A 1038 -8.64 2.91 22.68
C THR A 1038 -7.37 2.60 21.91
N SER A 1039 -6.76 3.64 21.34
CA SER A 1039 -5.40 3.59 20.81
C SER A 1039 -4.49 4.31 21.80
N GLU A 1040 -3.65 3.53 22.47
CA GLU A 1040 -2.62 4.03 23.38
C GLU A 1040 -1.29 4.07 22.63
N ILE A 1041 -0.73 5.26 22.43
CA ILE A 1041 0.53 5.45 21.73
C ILE A 1041 1.49 6.19 22.65
N SER A 1042 2.57 5.55 23.07
CA SER A 1042 3.63 6.23 23.82
C SER A 1042 4.89 6.37 22.97
N GLY A 1043 5.33 7.59 22.73
CA GLY A 1043 6.56 7.85 22.00
C GLY A 1043 6.61 9.25 21.42
N ALA A 1044 6.97 9.40 20.16
CA ALA A 1044 7.05 10.73 19.55
C ALA A 1044 6.54 10.72 18.12
N PHE A 1045 6.00 11.84 17.68
CA PHE A 1045 5.50 12.04 16.34
C PHE A 1045 6.38 13.06 15.61
N VAL A 1046 6.98 12.63 14.50
CA VAL A 1046 7.87 13.43 13.66
C VAL A 1046 7.35 13.37 12.23
N GLN A 1047 7.08 14.53 11.64
CA GLN A 1047 6.76 14.61 10.21
C GLN A 1047 8.08 14.73 9.44
N LEU A 1048 8.38 13.75 8.59
CA LEU A 1048 9.61 13.76 7.77
C LEU A 1048 9.40 14.43 6.41
N ARG A 1049 8.34 14.05 5.70
CA ARG A 1049 8.07 14.45 4.32
C ARG A 1049 6.58 14.40 3.97
N ARG A 1050 6.22 14.65 2.72
CA ARG A 1050 4.93 14.19 2.18
C ARG A 1050 5.05 12.74 1.75
N SER A 1051 3.99 11.97 1.98
CA SER A 1051 3.91 10.58 1.54
C SER A 1051 3.90 10.54 0.01
N ALA A 1052 4.80 9.77 -0.59
CA ALA A 1052 4.93 9.61 -2.03
C ALA A 1052 4.19 8.38 -2.56
N TYR A 1053 3.82 7.44 -1.69
CA TYR A 1053 3.09 6.23 -2.09
C TYR A 1053 1.65 6.25 -1.57
N SER A 1054 1.46 6.49 -0.27
CA SER A 1054 0.13 6.60 0.36
C SER A 1054 -0.45 8.02 0.27
N THR A 1055 -0.65 8.49 -0.96
CA THR A 1055 -1.16 9.84 -1.28
C THR A 1055 -2.67 9.99 -1.16
N GLY A 1056 -3.40 8.93 -0.78
CA GLY A 1056 -4.85 8.96 -0.59
C GLY A 1056 -5.31 10.12 0.34
N PRO A 1057 -6.26 10.96 -0.10
CA PRO A 1057 -6.64 12.17 0.63
C PRO A 1057 -7.27 11.83 1.99
N TYR A 1058 -7.20 12.76 2.95
CA TYR A 1058 -7.80 12.55 4.27
C TYR A 1058 -9.34 12.62 4.19
N GLN A 1059 -9.87 13.52 3.36
CA GLN A 1059 -11.28 13.60 2.97
C GLN A 1059 -11.47 13.14 1.52
N HIS A 1060 -12.24 12.08 1.32
CA HIS A 1060 -12.61 11.58 0.00
C HIS A 1060 -13.68 12.44 -0.67
N ILE A 1061 -14.44 13.21 0.09
CA ILE A 1061 -15.45 14.13 -0.45
C ILE A 1061 -15.23 15.48 0.22
N LEU A 1062 -15.41 16.57 -0.52
CA LEU A 1062 -15.39 17.90 0.08
C LEU A 1062 -16.75 18.22 0.69
N GLN A 1063 -16.75 18.81 1.89
CA GLN A 1063 -17.96 19.09 2.65
C GLN A 1063 -19.04 19.88 1.85
N ASN A 1064 -18.66 20.75 0.90
CA ASN A 1064 -19.60 21.54 0.10
C ASN A 1064 -19.68 21.15 -1.39
N ASP A 1065 -19.03 20.04 -1.80
CA ASP A 1065 -19.11 19.53 -3.17
C ASP A 1065 -19.47 18.04 -3.12
N PRO A 1066 -20.78 17.70 -3.01
CA PRO A 1066 -21.22 16.33 -2.88
C PRO A 1066 -20.95 15.54 -4.16
N ALA A 1067 -20.54 14.29 -4.01
CA ALA A 1067 -20.40 13.38 -5.13
C ALA A 1067 -21.76 12.90 -5.64
N GLU A 1068 -21.80 12.44 -6.88
CA GLU A 1068 -22.99 11.81 -7.42
C GLU A 1068 -23.10 10.34 -6.99
N ILE A 1069 -24.33 9.85 -6.97
CA ILE A 1069 -24.62 8.42 -6.86
C ILE A 1069 -25.78 8.05 -7.79
N PHE A 1070 -25.50 7.24 -8.80
CA PHE A 1070 -26.38 6.93 -9.95
C PHE A 1070 -27.11 8.17 -10.51
N GLY A 1071 -26.37 9.26 -10.75
CA GLY A 1071 -26.89 10.51 -11.31
C GLY A 1071 -27.71 11.38 -10.34
N ASN A 1072 -27.62 11.14 -9.03
CA ASN A 1072 -28.22 12.01 -8.01
C ASN A 1072 -27.12 12.74 -7.21
N THR A 1073 -27.11 14.07 -7.27
CA THR A 1073 -26.11 14.99 -6.68
C THR A 1073 -26.18 15.14 -5.15
N TYR A 1074 -26.60 14.11 -4.42
CA TYR A 1074 -26.87 14.16 -2.98
C TYR A 1074 -25.90 13.31 -2.12
N GLY A 1075 -24.83 12.76 -2.70
CA GLY A 1075 -24.01 11.72 -2.05
C GLY A 1075 -22.89 12.25 -1.14
N ARG A 1076 -23.04 12.04 0.17
CA ARG A 1076 -21.91 11.86 1.09
C ARG A 1076 -21.88 10.39 1.53
N TYR A 1077 -20.76 9.93 2.09
CA TYR A 1077 -20.79 8.64 2.76
C TYR A 1077 -21.71 8.72 3.98
N ASN A 1078 -22.46 7.65 4.25
CA ASN A 1078 -23.34 7.58 5.42
C ASN A 1078 -22.57 7.30 6.73
N ALA A 1079 -21.33 7.81 6.82
CA ALA A 1079 -20.41 7.66 7.93
C ALA A 1079 -20.57 8.79 8.95
N GLY A 1080 -20.25 8.49 10.21
CA GLY A 1080 -20.39 9.42 11.32
C GLY A 1080 -19.43 10.59 11.20
N GLU A 1081 -18.15 10.27 11.29
CA GLU A 1081 -17.12 11.26 11.46
C GLU A 1081 -16.95 12.18 10.24
N THR A 1082 -16.56 13.43 10.54
CA THR A 1082 -16.33 14.48 9.52
C THR A 1082 -17.55 14.73 8.60
N GLU A 1083 -18.77 14.47 9.09
CA GLU A 1083 -20.01 14.59 8.32
C GLU A 1083 -20.06 13.75 7.03
N GLY A 1084 -19.43 12.57 7.04
CA GLY A 1084 -19.48 11.63 5.91
C GLY A 1084 -18.45 11.90 4.80
N THR A 1085 -17.40 12.68 5.09
CA THR A 1085 -16.32 12.98 4.12
C THR A 1085 -15.10 12.06 4.24
N ALA A 1086 -14.93 11.40 5.38
CA ALA A 1086 -13.79 10.52 5.67
C ALA A 1086 -14.27 9.11 6.09
N PRO A 1087 -14.72 8.28 5.13
CA PRO A 1087 -15.33 6.98 5.40
C PRO A 1087 -14.36 5.86 5.83
N ALA A 1088 -13.05 6.06 5.68
CA ALA A 1088 -12.06 4.99 5.78
C ALA A 1088 -11.83 4.49 7.23
N SER A 1089 -12.04 5.33 8.24
CA SER A 1089 -11.85 4.96 9.65
C SER A 1089 -12.80 5.73 10.56
N THR A 1090 -13.19 5.11 11.66
CA THR A 1090 -13.73 5.82 12.84
C THR A 1090 -12.57 6.00 13.82
N PRO A 1091 -12.33 7.20 14.38
CA PRO A 1091 -11.17 7.46 15.20
C PRO A 1091 -11.28 6.76 16.57
N PRO A 1092 -10.16 6.28 17.13
CA PRO A 1092 -10.15 5.71 18.47
C PRO A 1092 -10.29 6.78 19.56
N THR A 1093 -10.58 6.33 20.78
CA THR A 1093 -10.20 7.11 21.96
C THR A 1093 -8.66 7.19 21.99
N ARG A 1094 -8.12 8.40 21.83
CA ARG A 1094 -6.67 8.63 21.72
C ARG A 1094 -6.05 8.84 23.10
N GLN A 1095 -5.13 7.96 23.48
CA GLN A 1095 -4.29 8.09 24.67
C GLN A 1095 -2.83 8.18 24.23
N TRP A 1096 -2.45 9.35 23.72
CA TRP A 1096 -1.13 9.56 23.12
C TRP A 1096 -0.24 10.36 24.08
N SER A 1097 0.93 9.83 24.38
CA SER A 1097 1.90 10.40 25.33
C SER A 1097 3.33 10.32 24.81
N TYR A 1098 4.22 11.10 25.42
CA TYR A 1098 5.66 10.89 25.26
C TYR A 1098 6.14 9.77 26.17
N ASP A 1099 6.90 8.83 25.61
CA ASP A 1099 7.53 7.77 26.39
C ASP A 1099 8.80 8.30 27.07
N VAL A 1100 8.72 8.48 28.39
CA VAL A 1100 9.86 8.98 29.19
C VAL A 1100 11.00 7.96 29.30
N GLY A 1101 10.76 6.69 28.94
CA GLY A 1101 11.78 5.65 28.86
C GLY A 1101 12.93 6.03 27.92
N PHE A 1102 12.65 6.76 26.84
CA PHE A 1102 13.67 7.28 25.91
C PHE A 1102 14.78 8.10 26.60
N LEU A 1103 14.47 8.81 27.68
CA LEU A 1103 15.44 9.66 28.40
C LEU A 1103 16.50 8.85 29.17
N SER A 1104 16.23 7.57 29.42
CA SER A 1104 17.13 6.66 30.16
C SER A 1104 18.08 5.87 29.24
N GLN A 1105 17.83 5.90 27.93
CA GLN A 1105 18.50 5.05 26.95
C GLN A 1105 19.74 5.71 26.38
N SER A 1106 20.70 4.88 25.95
CA SER A 1106 21.82 5.39 25.15
C SER A 1106 21.31 5.79 23.77
N PRO A 1107 21.81 6.87 23.16
CA PRO A 1107 21.43 7.23 21.80
C PRO A 1107 21.72 6.07 20.84
N ASP A 1108 20.73 5.80 20.00
CA ASP A 1108 20.81 4.92 18.84
C ASP A 1108 21.34 5.72 17.63
N LEU A 1109 21.36 5.10 16.43
CA LEU A 1109 21.87 5.80 15.25
C LEU A 1109 20.99 7.00 14.88
N PHE A 1110 19.67 6.92 15.03
CA PHE A 1110 18.76 8.02 14.73
C PHE A 1110 18.95 9.21 15.68
N ALA A 1111 18.90 8.97 17.00
CA ALA A 1111 19.08 10.03 17.99
C ALA A 1111 20.48 10.65 17.91
N ALA A 1112 21.52 9.86 17.63
CA ALA A 1112 22.88 10.37 17.47
C ALA A 1112 23.01 11.37 16.31
N LYS A 1113 22.23 11.18 15.23
CA LYS A 1113 22.22 12.08 14.06
C LYS A 1113 21.43 13.35 14.28
N LEU A 1114 20.45 13.34 15.19
CA LEU A 1114 19.71 14.53 15.62
C LEU A 1114 20.39 15.28 16.78
N SER A 1115 21.31 14.63 17.49
CA SER A 1115 22.09 15.27 18.54
C SER A 1115 23.27 16.05 17.96
N SER A 1116 23.20 17.38 17.98
CA SER A 1116 24.42 18.18 17.87
C SER A 1116 25.08 18.25 19.25
N LEU A 1117 26.21 17.58 19.40
CA LEU A 1117 27.12 17.90 20.50
C LEU A 1117 27.69 19.28 20.17
N ASP A 1118 27.19 20.35 20.80
CA ASP A 1118 27.90 21.63 20.79
C ASP A 1118 29.26 21.36 21.48
N PRO A 1119 30.40 21.40 20.75
CA PRO A 1119 31.70 21.09 21.33
C PRO A 1119 32.05 22.11 22.43
N ASP A 1120 31.46 23.30 22.38
CA ASP A 1120 31.50 24.29 23.44
C ASP A 1120 30.41 24.00 24.46
N LYS A 1121 30.72 23.11 25.42
CA LYS A 1121 29.96 22.92 26.67
C LYS A 1121 29.96 24.18 27.54
N THR A 1122 29.38 25.28 27.07
CA THR A 1122 28.68 26.18 27.99
C THR A 1122 27.39 25.48 28.32
N LYS A 1123 27.24 25.08 29.59
CA LYS A 1123 26.04 24.40 30.09
C LYS A 1123 24.83 25.27 29.76
N GLN A 1124 24.11 24.94 28.70
CA GLN A 1124 22.83 25.56 28.40
C GLN A 1124 21.86 25.12 29.48
N TYR A 1125 21.71 25.96 30.49
CA TYR A 1125 20.65 25.78 31.47
C TYR A 1125 19.37 26.30 30.84
N TYR A 1126 18.52 25.40 30.35
CA TYR A 1126 17.12 25.72 30.17
C TYR A 1126 16.53 25.88 31.57
N ARG A 1127 16.48 27.11 32.04
CA ARG A 1127 15.64 27.47 33.17
C ARG A 1127 14.30 27.83 32.58
N GLU A 1128 13.24 27.10 32.92
CA GLU A 1128 11.90 27.63 32.79
C GLU A 1128 11.86 28.93 33.60
N VAL A 1129 11.82 30.03 32.85
CA VAL A 1129 11.76 31.36 33.41
C VAL A 1129 10.31 31.58 33.79
N GLY A 1130 10.01 31.60 35.09
CA GLY A 1130 8.65 31.84 35.58
C GLY A 1130 8.07 33.14 35.02
N LEU A 1131 6.74 33.21 34.91
CA LEU A 1131 6.02 34.43 34.50
C LEU A 1131 6.31 35.63 35.41
N ASP A 1132 6.83 35.39 36.61
CA ASP A 1132 7.27 36.39 37.57
C ASP A 1132 8.71 36.90 37.35
N ASP A 1133 9.45 36.35 36.39
CA ASP A 1133 10.78 36.83 36.06
C ASP A 1133 10.72 38.24 35.42
N PRO A 1134 11.56 39.19 35.87
CA PRO A 1134 11.54 40.56 35.37
C PRO A 1134 11.69 40.69 33.85
N TRP A 1135 12.39 39.77 33.19
CA TRP A 1135 12.55 39.79 31.74
C TRP A 1135 11.26 39.39 31.00
N VAL A 1136 10.62 38.30 31.43
CA VAL A 1136 9.33 37.84 30.89
C VAL A 1136 8.25 38.88 31.17
N GLN A 1137 8.20 39.41 32.40
CA GLN A 1137 7.29 40.51 32.74
C GLN A 1137 7.47 41.73 31.83
N THR A 1138 8.71 42.08 31.49
CA THR A 1138 8.96 43.22 30.58
C THR A 1138 8.47 42.94 29.16
N LEU A 1139 8.57 41.70 28.67
CA LEU A 1139 8.03 41.30 27.36
C LEU A 1139 6.50 41.31 27.33
N LEU A 1140 5.86 40.89 28.43
CA LEU A 1140 4.41 40.94 28.61
C LEU A 1140 3.87 42.38 28.68
N CYS A 1141 4.75 43.37 28.90
CA CYS A 1141 4.42 44.79 28.79
C CYS A 1141 4.43 45.33 27.35
N SER A 1142 4.69 44.49 26.35
CA SER A 1142 4.68 44.90 24.94
C SER A 1142 3.31 45.37 24.46
N LYS A 1143 3.33 46.23 23.44
CA LYS A 1143 2.16 46.77 22.76
C LYS A 1143 2.26 46.50 21.27
N THR A 1144 1.12 46.38 20.60
CA THR A 1144 1.03 46.30 19.14
C THR A 1144 1.28 47.67 18.50
N GLU A 1145 1.46 47.72 17.17
CA GLU A 1145 1.67 48.99 16.45
C GLU A 1145 0.54 50.01 16.64
N ASP A 1146 -0.69 49.54 16.93
CA ASP A 1146 -1.87 50.37 17.22
C ASP A 1146 -1.99 50.79 18.70
N ASP A 1147 -0.93 50.62 19.51
CA ASP A 1147 -0.83 51.00 20.92
C ASP A 1147 -1.76 50.23 21.89
N ASN A 1148 -2.31 49.10 21.42
CA ASN A 1148 -3.03 48.12 22.24
C ASN A 1148 -2.04 47.16 22.94
N ASN A 1149 -2.43 46.57 24.06
CA ASN A 1149 -1.59 45.55 24.71
C ASN A 1149 -1.45 44.32 23.80
N ALA A 1150 -0.23 43.80 23.64
CA ALA A 1150 0.04 42.63 22.81
C ALA A 1150 -0.40 41.30 23.45
N VAL A 1151 -0.72 41.33 24.74
CA VAL A 1151 -1.19 40.19 25.55
C VAL A 1151 -2.36 40.64 26.42
N ASP A 1152 -3.17 39.68 26.85
CA ASP A 1152 -4.34 39.93 27.70
C ASP A 1152 -3.95 40.58 29.04
N GLU A 1153 -4.83 41.40 29.60
CA GLU A 1153 -4.58 42.17 30.82
C GLU A 1153 -4.43 41.25 32.05
N GLU A 1154 -5.01 40.06 32.00
CA GLU A 1154 -4.99 39.07 33.09
C GLU A 1154 -3.61 38.42 33.31
N ILE A 1155 -2.77 38.37 32.26
CA ILE A 1155 -1.40 37.84 32.33
C ILE A 1155 -0.34 38.94 32.27
N ARG A 1156 -0.77 40.20 32.15
CA ARG A 1156 0.12 41.35 32.07
C ARG A 1156 0.57 41.78 33.48
N PRO A 1157 1.84 42.14 33.67
CA PRO A 1157 2.29 42.73 34.92
C PRO A 1157 1.61 44.07 35.20
N THR A 1158 1.69 44.53 36.45
CA THR A 1158 1.07 45.80 36.88
C THR A 1158 1.48 46.98 35.98
N ALA A 1159 0.58 47.93 35.76
CA ALA A 1159 0.85 49.12 34.96
C ALA A 1159 2.08 49.92 35.44
N ASP A 1160 2.32 49.96 36.76
CA ASP A 1160 3.49 50.58 37.35
C ASP A 1160 4.80 49.85 36.99
N PHE A 1161 4.76 48.52 36.93
CA PHE A 1161 5.90 47.73 36.46
C PHE A 1161 6.18 48.02 34.99
N CYS A 1162 5.18 47.94 34.12
CA CYS A 1162 5.34 48.18 32.69
C CYS A 1162 5.89 49.58 32.39
N SER A 1163 5.27 50.62 32.93
CA SER A 1163 5.72 52.01 32.73
C SER A 1163 7.15 52.25 33.21
N SER A 1164 7.61 51.57 34.26
CA SER A 1164 8.98 51.67 34.77
C SER A 1164 10.05 50.98 33.90
N LYS A 1165 9.64 50.07 33.00
CA LYS A 1165 10.55 49.24 32.19
C LYS A 1165 10.50 49.55 30.69
N THR A 1166 9.36 49.97 30.16
CA THR A 1166 9.17 50.28 28.73
C THR A 1166 9.32 51.76 28.37
N GLY A 1167 9.42 52.65 29.37
CA GLY A 1167 9.64 54.08 29.14
C GLY A 1167 8.40 54.84 28.63
N GLY A 1168 7.20 54.29 28.89
CA GLY A 1168 5.90 54.79 28.46
C GLY A 1168 4.89 53.67 28.53
#